data_AF-A0AAP4D7U0-F1
#
_entry.id   AF-A0AAP4D7U0-F1
#
_cell.length_a   1.000
_cell.length_b   1.000
_cell.length_c   1.000
_cell.angle_alpha   90.00
_cell.angle_beta   90.00
_cell.angle_gamma   90.00
#
_symmetry.space_group_name_H-M   'P 1'
#
loop_
_entity.id
_entity.type
_entity.pdbx_description
1 polymer ?
#
loop_
_entity_poly.entity_id
_entity_poly.type
_entity_poly.pdbx_seq_one_letter_code
_entity_poly.pdbx_strand_id
1 'polypeptide(L)'
;MTDTKTKPYAPRVVSEGDIPVHKSLGETAQTCSVGVPRPMPGIVILVHGVNDVGEAYQNQEKGILQGLGKRLNRQDFYPHEWKDYRVTDPGRSPIIPFFWGYKPVTHDDYRADQKRYREEVEKMKDAAHLPFDTYQEDNADKKADLGNDGFSTLKYQNDNFGNALEANFAKGGGTFANATTNIPDMLGPGAGGAALGAAGFLSLHANGGDFTHPIFNNPHRIYQFFAAQRLADLIIQIRQPLETKDDVINIVAHSQGTIITMLANMLVVKAGLKPVNCTILNHSPYSLESRSAENIQPGHHQTDKARQDTFKNFCSLMAAQYKGGVLDEAALKEMEGACTLRKPSDNPLRKDAKFCRDNNGKVYNYFCPNDGVVSLTNVQGFGWRGIPKTIAAGISNLYQRVFYQHGEVGLAPTGTEFTLPPRMTGDADYSSLANTNYPTSASGVIVNGEELPETFIFELQGQNNHPDNDPKTSDKPYTANIDPDSPDAYISYSAKAHTIKLTQSATYAVNSYQRISWRPGHVLTPEELKIESIDRKVTVIRGVVTGSNAFPNVTLTWLRSREELEKEWRKADPVGYSQHSSIVASEFAPSHAMAYDLAIGQCRSFDFKAGKFWEDLLHRADWRDPLNKNPDAKEYYRSGKLPLDETKRYMNKPDEVLPENVVNQYNHATEFKPSRDLSVGNQAITNLQWDMPKAKSDAALAKRD
;
A
#
# COMPACT_ATOMS: atom_id res chain seq x y z
N MET A 1 -10.73 -0.54 38.34
CA MET A 1 -9.86 -1.16 37.33
C MET A 1 -9.29 -2.41 37.95
N THR A 2 -9.77 -3.58 37.55
CA THR A 2 -9.21 -4.86 37.98
C THR A 2 -8.11 -5.24 37.00
N ASP A 3 -6.86 -5.16 37.45
CA ASP A 3 -5.62 -5.49 36.73
C ASP A 3 -5.44 -7.00 36.43
N THR A 4 -6.53 -7.70 36.14
CA THR A 4 -6.50 -9.10 35.72
C THR A 4 -6.82 -9.15 34.23
N LYS A 5 -5.79 -9.28 33.39
CA LYS A 5 -5.95 -9.49 31.94
C LYS A 5 -6.76 -10.78 31.74
N THR A 6 -8.05 -10.63 31.46
CA THR A 6 -8.93 -11.76 31.12
C THR A 6 -8.64 -12.19 29.68
N LYS A 7 -8.58 -13.51 29.44
CA LYS A 7 -8.34 -14.07 28.11
C LYS A 7 -9.39 -13.51 27.12
N PRO A 8 -9.01 -13.09 25.90
CA PRO A 8 -9.97 -12.51 24.96
C PRO A 8 -11.00 -13.51 24.46
N TYR A 9 -10.68 -14.81 24.49
CA TYR A 9 -11.51 -15.90 23.96
C TYR A 9 -12.43 -16.51 25.02
N ALA A 10 -13.52 -17.12 24.57
CA ALA A 10 -14.48 -17.81 25.44
C ALA A 10 -13.79 -18.92 26.29
N PRO A 11 -14.16 -19.04 27.58
CA PRO A 11 -13.59 -20.07 28.44
C PRO A 11 -14.07 -21.46 28.02
N ARG A 12 -13.20 -22.47 28.16
CA ARG A 12 -13.55 -23.88 27.86
C ARG A 12 -14.48 -24.49 28.91
N VAL A 13 -14.42 -23.97 30.14
CA VAL A 13 -15.27 -24.38 31.27
C VAL A 13 -16.04 -23.14 31.67
N VAL A 14 -17.36 -23.21 31.54
CA VAL A 14 -18.26 -22.09 31.81
C VAL A 14 -18.89 -22.18 33.21
N SER A 15 -18.90 -23.37 33.80
CA SER A 15 -19.27 -23.63 35.20
C SER A 15 -18.59 -24.91 35.70
N GLU A 16 -18.25 -24.96 36.98
CA GLU A 16 -17.65 -26.11 37.65
C GLU A 16 -18.20 -26.20 39.09
N GLY A 17 -18.41 -27.42 39.60
CA GLY A 17 -18.93 -27.63 40.95
C GLY A 17 -20.44 -27.39 41.09
N ASP A 18 -21.19 -27.38 39.98
CA ASP A 18 -22.65 -27.26 40.01
C ASP A 18 -23.28 -28.43 40.76
N ILE A 19 -24.16 -28.12 41.72
CA ILE A 19 -24.88 -29.13 42.52
C ILE A 19 -26.11 -29.58 41.74
N PRO A 20 -26.26 -30.88 41.44
CA PRO A 20 -27.45 -31.38 40.74
C PRO A 20 -28.68 -31.23 41.64
N VAL A 21 -29.76 -30.69 41.07
CA VAL A 21 -31.06 -30.56 41.74
C VAL A 21 -32.06 -31.59 41.23
N HIS A 22 -32.97 -32.04 42.10
CA HIS A 22 -33.99 -33.01 41.72
C HIS A 22 -35.03 -32.40 40.77
N LYS A 23 -35.43 -33.12 39.70
CA LYS A 23 -36.34 -32.63 38.65
C LYS A 23 -37.70 -32.11 39.13
N SER A 24 -38.13 -32.52 40.32
CA SER A 24 -39.40 -32.08 40.93
C SER A 24 -39.38 -30.64 41.44
N LEU A 25 -38.21 -30.00 41.52
CA LEU A 25 -38.05 -28.62 42.01
C LEU A 25 -38.32 -27.55 40.93
N GLY A 26 -38.73 -27.97 39.72
CA GLY A 26 -39.06 -27.08 38.61
C GLY A 26 -37.84 -26.60 37.82
N GLU A 27 -38.11 -25.98 36.68
CA GLU A 27 -37.08 -25.58 35.71
C GLU A 27 -36.14 -24.50 36.25
N THR A 28 -36.69 -23.51 36.98
CA THR A 28 -35.91 -22.43 37.59
C THR A 28 -34.83 -22.95 38.54
N ALA A 29 -35.13 -23.99 39.33
CA ALA A 29 -34.14 -24.61 40.21
C ALA A 29 -33.08 -25.42 39.45
N GLN A 30 -33.42 -25.91 38.25
CA GLN A 30 -32.56 -26.72 37.37
C GLN A 30 -31.67 -25.88 36.44
N THR A 31 -31.92 -24.57 36.34
CA THR A 31 -31.17 -23.65 35.48
C THR A 31 -30.31 -22.71 36.31
N CYS A 32 -29.05 -22.54 35.92
CA CYS A 32 -28.19 -21.46 36.42
C CYS A 32 -27.87 -20.47 35.28
N SER A 33 -27.69 -19.20 35.63
CA SER A 33 -27.24 -18.20 34.66
C SER A 33 -25.73 -18.24 34.55
N VAL A 34 -25.22 -18.44 33.33
CA VAL A 34 -23.79 -18.53 33.05
C VAL A 34 -23.37 -17.38 32.14
N GLY A 35 -22.34 -16.65 32.54
CA GLY A 35 -21.78 -15.56 31.75
C GLY A 35 -20.88 -16.10 30.64
N VAL A 36 -21.32 -16.02 29.38
CA VAL A 36 -20.51 -16.37 28.22
C VAL A 36 -20.22 -15.11 27.38
N PRO A 37 -18.97 -14.86 26.96
CA PRO A 37 -18.66 -13.75 26.07
C PRO A 37 -19.45 -13.83 24.75
N ARG A 38 -19.92 -12.69 24.24
CA ARG A 38 -20.71 -12.64 23.00
C ARG A 38 -19.84 -12.88 21.77
N PRO A 39 -20.21 -13.78 20.83
CA PRO A 39 -19.42 -14.02 19.63
C PRO A 39 -19.06 -12.73 18.88
N MET A 40 -17.91 -12.69 18.21
CA MET A 40 -17.52 -11.53 17.41
C MET A 40 -18.53 -11.28 16.28
N PRO A 41 -18.83 -10.01 15.93
CA PRO A 41 -19.86 -9.66 14.94
C PRO A 41 -19.37 -9.78 13.48
N GLY A 42 -18.41 -10.68 13.21
CA GLY A 42 -17.72 -10.80 11.94
C GLY A 42 -16.19 -10.72 12.09
N ILE A 43 -15.49 -10.84 10.97
CA ILE A 43 -14.06 -10.65 10.81
C ILE A 43 -13.84 -9.39 9.98
N VAL A 44 -12.83 -8.61 10.30
CA VAL A 44 -12.43 -7.42 9.53
C VAL A 44 -10.94 -7.51 9.23
N ILE A 45 -10.59 -7.78 7.99
CA ILE A 45 -9.20 -7.81 7.54
C ILE A 45 -8.83 -6.39 7.10
N LEU A 46 -7.81 -5.81 7.72
CA LEU A 46 -7.25 -4.52 7.29
C LEU A 46 -6.09 -4.75 6.33
N VAL A 47 -6.08 -4.10 5.17
CA VAL A 47 -5.04 -4.27 4.14
C VAL A 47 -4.43 -2.92 3.79
N HIS A 48 -3.13 -2.76 4.06
CA HIS A 48 -2.38 -1.50 3.87
C HIS A 48 -1.92 -1.30 2.41
N GLY A 49 -1.43 -0.10 2.12
CA GLY A 49 -0.96 0.35 0.80
C GLY A 49 0.50 -0.01 0.46
N VAL A 50 1.02 0.60 -0.60
CA VAL A 50 2.47 0.57 -0.93
C VAL A 50 3.26 1.47 0.01
N ASN A 51 4.53 1.15 0.24
CA ASN A 51 5.41 1.90 1.14
C ASN A 51 4.78 2.18 2.52
N ASP A 52 4.00 1.20 3.02
CA ASP A 52 3.24 1.31 4.26
C ASP A 52 3.50 0.06 5.10
N VAL A 53 3.74 0.27 6.40
CA VAL A 53 3.96 -0.79 7.39
C VAL A 53 2.71 -1.12 8.19
N GLY A 54 1.56 -0.57 7.80
CA GLY A 54 0.28 -0.66 8.52
C GLY A 54 0.11 0.46 9.55
N GLU A 55 0.62 1.66 9.26
CA GLU A 55 0.65 2.77 10.23
C GLU A 55 -0.74 3.16 10.75
N ALA A 56 -1.76 3.05 9.88
CA ALA A 56 -3.14 3.37 10.23
C ALA A 56 -3.89 2.26 10.99
N TYR A 57 -3.36 1.04 11.09
CA TYR A 57 -4.12 -0.11 11.61
C TYR A 57 -4.59 0.08 13.06
N GLN A 58 -3.75 0.64 13.91
CA GLN A 58 -4.11 0.91 15.31
C GLN A 58 -5.27 1.91 15.42
N ASN A 59 -5.22 2.98 14.62
CA ASN A 59 -6.28 3.99 14.55
C ASN A 59 -7.58 3.37 14.02
N GLN A 60 -7.49 2.62 12.92
CA GLN A 60 -8.64 1.95 12.31
C GLN A 60 -9.27 0.94 13.26
N GLU A 61 -8.48 0.11 13.93
CA GLU A 61 -8.99 -0.83 14.93
C GLU A 61 -9.75 -0.07 16.03
N LYS A 62 -9.11 0.91 16.68
CA LYS A 62 -9.72 1.67 17.76
C LYS A 62 -11.06 2.28 17.34
N GLY A 63 -11.10 2.93 16.17
CA GLY A 63 -12.31 3.54 15.66
C GLY A 63 -13.38 2.52 15.26
N ILE A 64 -13.02 1.45 14.57
CA ILE A 64 -13.96 0.37 14.20
C ILE A 64 -14.56 -0.27 15.46
N LEU A 65 -13.77 -0.54 16.49
CA LEU A 65 -14.28 -1.08 17.76
C LEU A 65 -15.25 -0.11 18.44
N GLN A 66 -14.94 1.19 18.47
CA GLN A 66 -15.84 2.22 19.00
C GLN A 66 -17.16 2.26 18.23
N GLY A 67 -17.09 2.26 16.90
CA GLY A 67 -18.25 2.28 16.01
C GLY A 67 -19.11 1.03 16.13
N LEU A 68 -18.50 -0.16 16.16
CA LEU A 68 -19.21 -1.43 16.39
C LEU A 68 -19.82 -1.48 17.81
N GLY A 69 -19.14 -0.92 18.80
CA GLY A 69 -19.66 -0.77 20.16
C GLY A 69 -20.95 0.05 20.19
N LYS A 70 -20.96 1.21 19.53
CA LYS A 70 -22.17 2.03 19.33
C LYS A 70 -23.23 1.25 18.52
N ARG A 71 -22.86 0.68 17.37
CA ARG A 71 -23.76 0.01 16.43
C ARG A 71 -24.50 -1.18 17.06
N LEU A 72 -23.81 -1.96 17.88
CA LEU A 72 -24.31 -3.21 18.47
C LEU A 72 -24.70 -3.07 19.94
N ASN A 73 -24.53 -1.88 20.53
CA ASN A 73 -24.66 -1.62 21.96
C ASN A 73 -23.75 -2.55 22.82
N ARG A 74 -22.50 -2.73 22.38
CA ARG A 74 -21.51 -3.59 23.03
C ARG A 74 -20.38 -2.76 23.65
N GLN A 75 -19.87 -3.24 24.77
CA GLN A 75 -18.79 -2.59 25.53
C GLN A 75 -17.66 -3.58 25.89
N ASP A 76 -17.69 -4.78 25.29
CA ASP A 76 -16.72 -5.85 25.55
C ASP A 76 -15.54 -5.86 24.57
N PHE A 77 -15.53 -4.95 23.58
CA PHE A 77 -14.43 -4.82 22.64
C PHE A 77 -13.25 -4.08 23.27
N TYR A 78 -12.04 -4.57 22.99
CA TYR A 78 -10.80 -3.86 23.29
C TYR A 78 -9.73 -4.23 22.26
N PRO A 79 -8.85 -3.28 21.91
CA PRO A 79 -7.90 -3.45 20.83
C PRO A 79 -6.84 -4.51 21.16
N HIS A 80 -6.14 -4.97 20.12
CA HIS A 80 -4.89 -5.70 20.28
C HIS A 80 -3.85 -4.89 21.07
N GLU A 81 -2.90 -5.58 21.70
CA GLU A 81 -1.67 -4.93 22.13
C GLU A 81 -0.73 -4.84 20.94
N TRP A 82 -0.17 -3.64 20.71
CA TRP A 82 0.66 -3.37 19.55
C TRP A 82 2.06 -2.92 19.94
N LYS A 83 3.03 -3.34 19.12
CA LYS A 83 4.40 -2.85 19.16
C LYS A 83 4.98 -2.84 17.75
N ASP A 84 5.66 -1.76 17.36
CA ASP A 84 6.31 -1.63 16.04
C ASP A 84 5.33 -1.96 14.88
N TYR A 85 4.09 -1.44 14.97
CA TYR A 85 2.98 -1.70 14.04
C TYR A 85 2.53 -3.17 13.92
N ARG A 86 2.85 -4.01 14.90
CA ARG A 86 2.49 -5.44 14.93
C ARG A 86 1.70 -5.79 16.18
N VAL A 87 0.81 -6.77 16.05
CA VAL A 87 0.07 -7.33 17.18
C VAL A 87 1.04 -8.19 18.01
N THR A 88 1.23 -7.85 19.28
CA THR A 88 2.00 -8.68 20.23
C THR A 88 1.10 -9.63 20.98
N ASP A 89 -0.09 -9.15 21.38
CA ASP A 89 -1.07 -9.93 22.12
C ASP A 89 -2.48 -9.69 21.58
N PRO A 90 -3.27 -10.75 21.32
CA PRO A 90 -4.63 -10.60 20.84
C PRO A 90 -5.55 -9.88 21.84
N GLY A 91 -6.27 -8.84 21.38
CA GLY A 91 -7.38 -8.24 22.10
C GLY A 91 -8.71 -8.93 21.81
N ARG A 92 -9.81 -8.41 22.37
CA ARG A 92 -11.17 -8.81 21.99
C ARG A 92 -11.63 -7.97 20.80
N SER A 93 -11.01 -8.23 19.67
CA SER A 93 -11.10 -7.46 18.44
C SER A 93 -11.43 -8.35 17.24
N PRO A 94 -12.35 -7.95 16.34
CA PRO A 94 -12.61 -8.67 15.10
C PRO A 94 -11.56 -8.37 14.02
N ILE A 95 -10.53 -7.58 14.32
CA ILE A 95 -9.53 -7.11 13.37
C ILE A 95 -8.47 -8.19 13.11
N ILE A 96 -8.10 -8.37 11.83
CA ILE A 96 -6.89 -9.09 11.41
C ILE A 96 -6.08 -8.14 10.51
N PRO A 97 -4.92 -7.63 10.96
CA PRO A 97 -4.05 -6.83 10.11
C PRO A 97 -3.29 -7.72 9.12
N PHE A 98 -3.45 -7.47 7.82
CA PHE A 98 -2.78 -8.23 6.76
C PHE A 98 -1.56 -7.49 6.22
N PHE A 99 -0.37 -8.04 6.47
CA PHE A 99 0.89 -7.44 6.03
C PHE A 99 1.45 -8.13 4.79
N TRP A 100 1.93 -7.30 3.87
CA TRP A 100 2.58 -7.73 2.64
C TRP A 100 3.76 -6.81 2.30
N GLY A 101 4.62 -7.22 1.38
CA GLY A 101 5.77 -6.41 1.03
C GLY A 101 6.72 -7.04 0.02
N TYR A 102 7.82 -6.35 -0.18
CA TYR A 102 8.88 -6.67 -1.13
C TYR A 102 10.14 -7.11 -0.40
N LYS A 103 10.82 -8.11 -0.94
CA LYS A 103 12.18 -8.49 -0.55
C LYS A 103 12.96 -9.01 -1.77
N PRO A 104 14.13 -8.43 -2.09
CA PRO A 104 14.98 -8.95 -3.16
C PRO A 104 15.70 -10.24 -2.74
N VAL A 105 16.07 -11.04 -3.74
CA VAL A 105 16.89 -12.24 -3.53
C VAL A 105 18.34 -11.90 -3.18
N THR A 106 19.11 -12.87 -2.71
CA THR A 106 20.56 -12.68 -2.57
C THR A 106 21.22 -12.46 -3.94
N HIS A 107 22.38 -11.80 -3.97
CA HIS A 107 23.12 -11.58 -5.20
C HIS A 107 23.53 -12.92 -5.88
N ASP A 108 23.88 -13.94 -5.09
CA ASP A 108 24.18 -15.28 -5.62
C ASP A 108 22.97 -15.94 -6.29
N ASP A 109 21.81 -15.88 -5.63
CA ASP A 109 20.55 -16.40 -6.19
C ASP A 109 20.18 -15.66 -7.48
N TYR A 110 20.31 -14.33 -7.50
CA TYR A 110 20.11 -13.52 -8.69
C TYR A 110 21.00 -13.96 -9.85
N ARG A 111 22.31 -14.13 -9.62
CA ARG A 111 23.25 -14.56 -10.68
C ARG A 111 22.93 -15.95 -11.21
N ALA A 112 22.60 -16.88 -10.33
CA ALA A 112 22.18 -18.22 -10.73
C ALA A 112 20.91 -18.16 -11.61
N ASP A 113 19.96 -17.31 -11.24
CA ASP A 113 18.71 -17.12 -11.98
C ASP A 113 18.90 -16.49 -13.36
N GLN A 114 19.76 -15.48 -13.44
CA GLN A 114 20.13 -14.81 -14.68
C GLN A 114 20.84 -15.76 -15.65
N LYS A 115 21.69 -16.67 -15.13
CA LYS A 115 22.33 -17.71 -15.94
C LYS A 115 21.30 -18.69 -16.50
N ARG A 116 20.38 -19.20 -15.67
CA ARG A 116 19.26 -20.05 -16.13
C ARG A 116 18.47 -19.36 -17.23
N TYR A 117 18.08 -18.09 -17.02
CA TYR A 117 17.30 -17.35 -17.99
C TYR A 117 18.00 -17.22 -19.34
N ARG A 118 19.31 -16.94 -19.35
CA ARG A 118 20.10 -16.90 -20.60
C ARG A 118 19.99 -18.21 -21.37
N GLU A 119 20.14 -19.35 -20.69
CA GLU A 119 20.06 -20.67 -21.32
C GLU A 119 18.64 -21.02 -21.79
N GLU A 120 17.60 -20.54 -21.08
CA GLU A 120 16.20 -20.75 -21.45
C GLU A 120 15.76 -19.86 -22.61
N VAL A 121 16.07 -18.56 -22.60
CA VAL A 121 15.59 -17.61 -23.62
C VAL A 121 16.16 -17.89 -25.00
N GLU A 122 17.39 -18.41 -25.08
CA GLU A 122 17.99 -18.87 -26.33
C GLU A 122 17.19 -20.02 -26.99
N LYS A 123 16.55 -20.87 -26.18
CA LYS A 123 15.83 -22.07 -26.63
C LYS A 123 14.33 -21.83 -26.78
N MET A 124 13.74 -21.15 -25.81
CA MET A 124 12.28 -21.01 -25.63
C MET A 124 11.75 -19.65 -26.11
N LYS A 125 12.63 -18.68 -26.37
CA LYS A 125 12.26 -17.31 -26.76
C LYS A 125 11.24 -16.73 -25.77
N ASP A 126 10.08 -16.30 -26.26
CA ASP A 126 9.02 -15.66 -25.49
C ASP A 126 8.34 -16.60 -24.47
N ALA A 127 8.56 -17.92 -24.57
CA ALA A 127 8.05 -18.88 -23.60
C ALA A 127 8.95 -19.06 -22.36
N ALA A 128 10.16 -18.48 -22.36
CA ALA A 128 11.12 -18.62 -21.26
C ALA A 128 10.62 -18.00 -19.95
N HIS A 129 11.04 -18.54 -18.81
CA HIS A 129 10.68 -17.98 -17.50
C HIS A 129 11.61 -16.85 -17.11
N LEU A 130 11.03 -15.71 -16.72
CA LEU A 130 11.82 -14.53 -16.39
C LEU A 130 12.72 -14.73 -15.17
N PRO A 131 13.92 -14.10 -15.17
CA PRO A 131 14.77 -14.08 -14.01
C PRO A 131 14.28 -13.02 -13.02
N PHE A 132 14.70 -13.15 -11.75
CA PHE A 132 14.64 -12.01 -10.82
C PHE A 132 15.44 -10.83 -11.37
N ASP A 133 14.90 -9.61 -11.24
CA ASP A 133 15.51 -8.37 -11.69
C ASP A 133 16.21 -7.59 -10.57
N THR A 134 15.94 -7.95 -9.30
CA THR A 134 16.56 -7.33 -8.13
C THR A 134 17.32 -8.28 -7.22
N TYR A 135 18.29 -7.72 -6.51
CA TYR A 135 19.08 -8.41 -5.50
C TYR A 135 19.45 -7.49 -4.34
N GLN A 136 19.78 -8.10 -3.20
CA GLN A 136 20.31 -7.44 -2.00
C GLN A 136 21.68 -6.83 -2.31
N GLU A 137 21.80 -5.50 -2.29
CA GLU A 137 23.04 -4.82 -2.64
C GLU A 137 24.15 -5.15 -1.63
N ASP A 138 25.26 -5.67 -2.14
CA ASP A 138 26.40 -6.16 -1.36
C ASP A 138 27.72 -5.46 -1.73
N ASN A 139 27.71 -4.54 -2.70
CA ASN A 139 28.85 -3.70 -3.04
C ASN A 139 29.00 -2.53 -2.05
N ALA A 140 30.13 -2.51 -1.33
CA ALA A 140 30.42 -1.50 -0.31
C ALA A 140 30.44 -0.06 -0.86
N ASP A 141 30.95 0.15 -2.07
CA ASP A 141 31.08 1.49 -2.65
C ASP A 141 29.70 2.06 -3.00
N LYS A 142 28.84 1.25 -3.63
CA LYS A 142 27.45 1.63 -3.91
C LYS A 142 26.63 1.89 -2.67
N LYS A 143 26.83 1.07 -1.63
CA LYS A 143 26.19 1.29 -0.34
C LYS A 143 26.65 2.62 0.26
N ALA A 144 27.94 2.95 0.15
CA ALA A 144 28.46 4.23 0.62
C ALA A 144 27.85 5.42 -0.14
N ASP A 145 27.68 5.32 -1.47
CA ASP A 145 27.01 6.34 -2.29
C ASP A 145 25.53 6.56 -1.89
N LEU A 146 24.91 5.57 -1.25
CA LEU A 146 23.54 5.63 -0.74
C LEU A 146 23.48 5.97 0.76
N GLY A 147 24.61 6.32 1.39
CA GLY A 147 24.73 6.67 2.80
C GLY A 147 24.79 5.47 3.76
N ASN A 148 24.90 4.25 3.25
CA ASN A 148 24.98 3.01 4.01
C ASN A 148 26.44 2.55 4.14
N ASP A 149 27.26 3.46 4.66
CA ASP A 149 28.72 3.33 4.79
C ASP A 149 29.16 2.76 6.16
N GLY A 150 28.20 2.43 7.03
CA GLY A 150 28.45 1.93 8.39
C GLY A 150 28.70 3.02 9.44
N PHE A 151 28.70 4.31 9.06
CA PHE A 151 28.88 5.43 9.99
C PHE A 151 27.55 6.06 10.44
N SER A 152 26.45 5.82 9.73
CA SER A 152 25.11 6.29 10.11
C SER A 152 24.58 5.57 11.36
N THR A 153 23.78 6.26 12.17
CA THR A 153 23.02 5.63 13.27
C THR A 153 21.75 4.94 12.77
N LEU A 154 21.28 5.29 11.57
CA LEU A 154 20.13 4.65 10.94
C LEU A 154 20.56 3.30 10.36
N LYS A 155 19.81 2.25 10.66
CA LYS A 155 20.08 0.89 10.16
C LYS A 155 19.12 0.56 9.03
N TYR A 156 19.65 0.47 7.82
CA TYR A 156 18.88 0.14 6.62
C TYR A 156 19.76 -0.60 5.61
N GLN A 157 19.13 -1.11 4.56
CA GLN A 157 19.79 -1.74 3.43
C GLN A 157 19.26 -1.17 2.12
N ASN A 158 19.83 -1.60 1.00
CA ASN A 158 19.37 -1.20 -0.33
C ASN A 158 19.24 -2.43 -1.24
N ASP A 159 18.37 -2.34 -2.24
CA ASP A 159 18.49 -3.20 -3.43
C ASP A 159 19.44 -2.60 -4.46
N ASN A 160 19.73 -3.38 -5.51
CA ASN A 160 20.58 -2.98 -6.63
C ASN A 160 20.06 -1.80 -7.46
N PHE A 161 18.83 -1.33 -7.23
CA PHE A 161 18.30 -0.12 -7.85
C PHE A 161 18.43 1.12 -6.95
N GLY A 162 18.93 0.96 -5.72
CA GLY A 162 19.11 2.03 -4.76
C GLY A 162 17.90 2.25 -3.85
N ASN A 163 16.83 1.44 -3.96
CA ASN A 163 15.68 1.56 -3.08
C ASN A 163 16.09 1.24 -1.65
N ALA A 164 15.79 2.14 -0.70
CA ALA A 164 16.05 1.90 0.71
C ALA A 164 15.04 0.89 1.30
N LEU A 165 15.58 -0.07 2.04
CA LEU A 165 14.90 -1.21 2.66
C LEU A 165 15.23 -1.27 4.14
N GLU A 166 14.42 -1.97 4.92
CA GLU A 166 14.71 -2.30 6.31
C GLU A 166 16.05 -3.05 6.45
N ALA A 167 16.60 -3.08 7.67
CA ALA A 167 17.89 -3.74 7.96
C ALA A 167 17.96 -5.23 7.54
N ASN A 168 16.81 -5.88 7.39
CA ASN A 168 16.64 -7.27 6.93
C ASN A 168 16.40 -7.37 5.40
N PHE A 169 16.57 -6.28 4.62
CA PHE A 169 16.24 -6.17 3.20
C PHE A 169 14.75 -6.31 2.85
N ALA A 170 13.82 -6.07 3.79
CA ALA A 170 12.39 -6.07 3.50
C ALA A 170 11.84 -4.64 3.36
N LYS A 171 10.68 -4.50 2.69
CA LYS A 171 9.93 -3.24 2.65
C LYS A 171 8.43 -3.51 2.71
N GLY A 172 7.77 -3.02 3.75
CA GLY A 172 6.30 -3.05 3.89
C GLY A 172 5.63 -2.38 2.69
N GLY A 173 4.67 -3.08 2.07
CA GLY A 173 3.94 -2.59 0.89
C GLY A 173 4.78 -2.50 -0.39
N GLY A 174 6.09 -2.79 -0.34
CA GLY A 174 7.01 -2.58 -1.45
C GLY A 174 7.30 -1.11 -1.74
N THR A 175 7.88 -0.84 -2.91
CA THR A 175 8.34 0.51 -3.28
C THR A 175 7.18 1.38 -3.74
N PHE A 176 7.16 2.64 -3.33
CA PHE A 176 6.07 3.60 -3.61
C PHE A 176 5.79 3.76 -5.11
N ALA A 177 6.85 3.97 -5.91
CA ALA A 177 6.76 4.15 -7.35
C ALA A 177 6.31 2.89 -8.13
N ASN A 178 6.13 1.76 -7.44
CA ASN A 178 5.78 0.49 -8.06
C ASN A 178 4.31 0.10 -7.93
N ALA A 179 3.46 1.00 -7.46
CA ALA A 179 2.01 0.83 -7.51
C ALA A 179 1.52 0.61 -8.95
N THR A 180 0.38 -0.08 -9.09
CA THR A 180 -0.29 -0.39 -10.34
C THR A 180 -1.70 0.17 -10.36
N THR A 181 -2.24 0.32 -11.56
CA THR A 181 -3.60 0.83 -11.78
C THR A 181 -4.57 -0.27 -12.23
N ASN A 182 -4.10 -1.50 -12.39
CA ASN A 182 -4.89 -2.66 -12.82
C ASN A 182 -4.27 -3.98 -12.29
N ILE A 183 -5.02 -5.07 -12.38
CA ILE A 183 -4.61 -6.38 -11.84
C ILE A 183 -3.47 -7.01 -12.65
N PRO A 184 -3.52 -7.12 -13.99
CA PRO A 184 -2.45 -7.80 -14.74
C PRO A 184 -1.07 -7.17 -14.62
N ASP A 185 -0.99 -5.86 -14.42
CA ASP A 185 0.29 -5.17 -14.17
C ASP A 185 1.01 -5.66 -12.91
N MET A 186 0.32 -6.35 -11.98
CA MET A 186 0.98 -7.05 -10.86
C MET A 186 1.91 -8.18 -11.32
N LEU A 187 1.67 -8.73 -12.51
CA LEU A 187 2.54 -9.73 -13.13
C LEU A 187 3.51 -9.11 -14.13
N GLY A 188 3.52 -7.78 -14.28
CA GLY A 188 4.43 -7.07 -15.17
C GLY A 188 5.71 -6.57 -14.48
N PRO A 189 6.65 -6.02 -15.27
CA PRO A 189 7.83 -5.36 -14.77
C PRO A 189 7.47 -4.15 -13.90
N GLY A 190 8.41 -3.77 -13.03
CA GLY A 190 8.27 -2.57 -12.21
C GLY A 190 8.33 -1.29 -13.04
N ALA A 191 7.93 -0.18 -12.43
CA ALA A 191 8.07 1.12 -13.07
C ALA A 191 9.56 1.42 -13.32
N GLY A 192 9.93 1.78 -14.56
CA GLY A 192 11.32 1.99 -14.97
C GLY A 192 11.48 2.56 -16.38
N GLY A 193 12.73 2.82 -16.80
CA GLY A 193 13.07 3.33 -18.14
C GLY A 193 13.61 4.75 -18.16
N ALA A 194 14.12 5.20 -19.32
CA ALA A 194 14.83 6.49 -19.44
C ALA A 194 13.98 7.71 -19.05
N ALA A 195 12.68 7.67 -19.32
CA ALA A 195 11.74 8.74 -18.96
C ALA A 195 11.44 8.80 -17.45
N LEU A 196 11.31 7.64 -16.79
CA LEU A 196 11.15 7.59 -15.33
C LEU A 196 12.46 7.94 -14.61
N GLY A 197 13.61 7.57 -15.17
CA GLY A 197 14.93 8.00 -14.70
C GLY A 197 15.11 9.52 -14.79
N ALA A 198 14.62 10.16 -15.85
CA ALA A 198 14.61 11.62 -15.98
C ALA A 198 13.63 12.30 -15.00
N ALA A 199 12.45 11.71 -14.79
CA ALA A 199 11.46 12.20 -13.82
C ALA A 199 11.95 12.04 -12.38
N GLY A 200 12.62 10.93 -12.03
CA GLY A 200 13.22 10.72 -10.71
C GLY A 200 14.41 11.62 -10.45
N PHE A 201 15.26 11.86 -11.46
CA PHE A 201 16.30 12.88 -11.37
C PHE A 201 15.71 14.28 -11.13
N LEU A 202 14.60 14.62 -11.81
CA LEU A 202 13.93 15.90 -11.64
C LEU A 202 13.19 16.00 -10.30
N SER A 203 12.55 14.94 -9.79
CA SER A 203 11.85 14.97 -8.50
C SER A 203 12.82 15.18 -7.34
N LEU A 204 14.01 14.57 -7.42
CA LEU A 204 15.09 14.74 -6.43
C LEU A 204 15.76 16.13 -6.48
N HIS A 205 15.56 16.91 -7.55
CA HIS A 205 16.25 18.20 -7.77
C HIS A 205 15.36 19.43 -7.97
N ALA A 206 14.07 19.29 -8.31
CA ALA A 206 13.23 20.41 -8.77
C ALA A 206 11.97 20.67 -7.93
N ASN A 207 11.46 19.71 -7.16
CA ASN A 207 10.16 19.83 -6.48
C ASN A 207 10.29 20.06 -4.96
N GLY A 208 11.19 20.96 -4.55
CA GLY A 208 11.41 21.28 -3.13
C GLY A 208 12.08 20.18 -2.29
N GLY A 209 12.42 19.02 -2.88
CA GLY A 209 13.13 17.94 -2.20
C GLY A 209 12.25 17.03 -1.35
N ASP A 210 11.17 16.47 -1.90
CA ASP A 210 10.54 15.30 -1.26
C ASP A 210 11.47 14.08 -1.40
N PHE A 211 12.24 13.85 -0.34
CA PHE A 211 13.18 12.73 -0.25
C PHE A 211 12.55 11.48 0.39
N THR A 212 11.33 11.53 0.92
CA THR A 212 10.67 10.34 1.50
C THR A 212 10.06 9.45 0.41
N HIS A 213 9.86 9.98 -0.81
CA HIS A 213 9.35 9.22 -1.96
C HIS A 213 10.29 9.28 -3.18
N PRO A 214 11.54 8.79 -3.09
CA PRO A 214 12.46 8.82 -4.23
C PRO A 214 12.00 7.89 -5.35
N ILE A 215 12.18 8.32 -6.61
CA ILE A 215 11.82 7.54 -7.78
C ILE A 215 13.09 6.87 -8.34
N PHE A 216 13.34 5.64 -7.90
CA PHE A 216 14.32 4.73 -8.48
C PHE A 216 13.67 3.78 -9.49
N ASN A 217 14.47 2.98 -10.19
CA ASN A 217 13.95 1.79 -10.88
C ASN A 217 13.33 0.84 -9.84
N ASN A 218 12.28 0.13 -10.24
CA ASN A 218 11.51 -0.71 -9.33
C ASN A 218 11.61 -2.20 -9.66
N PRO A 219 11.51 -3.08 -8.66
CA PRO A 219 11.45 -4.53 -8.87
C PRO A 219 10.20 -4.91 -9.67
N HIS A 220 10.26 -6.06 -10.32
CA HIS A 220 9.09 -6.69 -10.91
C HIS A 220 7.96 -6.81 -9.88
N ARG A 221 6.72 -6.56 -10.29
CA ARG A 221 5.57 -6.39 -9.38
C ARG A 221 4.98 -7.69 -8.84
N ILE A 222 5.64 -8.82 -9.11
CA ILE A 222 5.12 -10.18 -8.88
C ILE A 222 4.86 -10.46 -7.39
N TYR A 223 5.54 -9.73 -6.50
CA TYR A 223 5.27 -9.80 -5.06
C TYR A 223 3.86 -9.28 -4.69
N GLN A 224 3.25 -8.40 -5.49
CA GLN A 224 1.86 -7.97 -5.33
C GLN A 224 0.89 -9.11 -5.66
N PHE A 225 1.18 -9.88 -6.72
CA PHE A 225 0.43 -11.09 -7.05
C PHE A 225 0.55 -12.13 -5.92
N PHE A 226 1.75 -12.35 -5.39
CA PHE A 226 1.95 -13.22 -4.24
C PHE A 226 1.21 -12.74 -2.98
N ALA A 227 1.14 -11.44 -2.74
CA ALA A 227 0.33 -10.86 -1.66
C ALA A 227 -1.16 -11.17 -1.84
N ALA A 228 -1.69 -11.08 -3.06
CA ALA A 228 -3.07 -11.44 -3.36
C ALA A 228 -3.34 -12.95 -3.17
N GLN A 229 -2.40 -13.81 -3.57
CA GLN A 229 -2.47 -15.25 -3.28
C GLN A 229 -2.51 -15.51 -1.78
N ARG A 230 -1.67 -14.83 -0.99
CA ARG A 230 -1.65 -14.98 0.48
C ARG A 230 -2.91 -14.47 1.16
N LEU A 231 -3.50 -13.38 0.68
CA LEU A 231 -4.78 -12.88 1.18
C LEU A 231 -5.92 -13.85 0.83
N ALA A 232 -5.93 -14.39 -0.39
CA ALA A 232 -6.87 -15.43 -0.80
C ALA A 232 -6.75 -16.67 0.10
N ASP A 233 -5.53 -17.13 0.35
CA ASP A 233 -5.21 -18.23 1.25
C ASP A 233 -5.70 -18.04 2.68
N LEU A 234 -5.62 -16.82 3.22
CA LEU A 234 -6.15 -16.47 4.53
C LEU A 234 -7.68 -16.64 4.56
N ILE A 235 -8.37 -16.14 3.53
CA ILE A 235 -9.82 -16.28 3.38
C ILE A 235 -10.20 -17.76 3.21
N ILE A 236 -9.45 -18.50 2.38
CA ILE A 236 -9.66 -19.94 2.15
C ILE A 236 -9.50 -20.71 3.46
N GLN A 237 -8.50 -20.39 4.28
CA GLN A 237 -8.32 -21.04 5.59
C GLN A 237 -9.53 -20.82 6.50
N ILE A 238 -10.14 -19.63 6.49
CA ILE A 238 -11.39 -19.36 7.23
C ILE A 238 -12.55 -20.16 6.63
N ARG A 239 -12.63 -20.25 5.30
CA ARG A 239 -13.72 -20.90 4.57
C ARG A 239 -13.68 -22.44 4.60
N GLN A 240 -12.53 -23.06 4.91
CA GLN A 240 -12.33 -24.51 4.84
C GLN A 240 -13.02 -25.31 5.96
N PRO A 241 -12.85 -24.98 7.26
CA PRO A 241 -13.50 -25.73 8.34
C PRO A 241 -15.02 -25.60 8.30
N LEU A 242 -15.73 -26.69 8.60
CA LEU A 242 -17.20 -26.71 8.62
C LEU A 242 -17.76 -25.70 9.63
N GLU A 243 -17.04 -25.47 10.72
CA GLU A 243 -17.40 -24.58 11.80
C GLU A 243 -17.31 -23.11 11.41
N THR A 244 -16.37 -22.73 10.53
CA THR A 244 -16.06 -21.32 10.22
C THR A 244 -16.39 -20.93 8.78
N LYS A 245 -16.81 -21.89 7.93
CA LYS A 245 -17.04 -21.67 6.49
C LYS A 245 -18.04 -20.56 6.17
N ASP A 246 -19.00 -20.32 7.06
CA ASP A 246 -20.07 -19.34 6.89
C ASP A 246 -19.83 -18.05 7.72
N ASP A 247 -18.64 -17.88 8.31
CA ASP A 247 -18.30 -16.66 9.04
C ASP A 247 -18.41 -15.41 8.14
N VAL A 248 -18.90 -14.31 8.70
CA VAL A 248 -18.92 -13.03 7.97
C VAL A 248 -17.52 -12.43 7.93
N ILE A 249 -16.99 -12.20 6.73
CA ILE A 249 -15.66 -11.63 6.51
C ILE A 249 -15.79 -10.28 5.81
N ASN A 250 -15.11 -9.27 6.33
CA ASN A 250 -15.01 -7.94 5.73
C ASN A 250 -13.55 -7.65 5.39
N ILE A 251 -13.32 -6.84 4.35
CA ILE A 251 -12.00 -6.28 4.06
C ILE A 251 -12.09 -4.77 4.00
N VAL A 252 -11.26 -4.07 4.78
CA VAL A 252 -11.03 -2.63 4.64
C VAL A 252 -9.62 -2.45 4.09
N ALA A 253 -9.55 -2.05 2.82
CA ALA A 253 -8.30 -1.96 2.09
C ALA A 253 -7.97 -0.50 1.74
N HIS A 254 -6.69 -0.19 1.69
CA HIS A 254 -6.17 1.13 1.32
C HIS A 254 -5.21 1.02 0.13
N SER A 255 -5.27 2.01 -0.77
CA SER A 255 -4.30 2.17 -1.87
C SER A 255 -4.14 0.87 -2.69
N GLN A 256 -2.92 0.42 -2.99
CA GLN A 256 -2.62 -0.83 -3.71
C GLN A 256 -3.27 -2.07 -3.06
N GLY A 257 -3.47 -2.06 -1.74
CA GLY A 257 -4.19 -3.09 -1.00
C GLY A 257 -5.61 -3.32 -1.54
N THR A 258 -6.22 -2.31 -2.16
CA THR A 258 -7.55 -2.42 -2.80
C THR A 258 -7.51 -3.35 -4.02
N ILE A 259 -6.48 -3.28 -4.85
CA ILE A 259 -6.33 -4.14 -6.04
C ILE A 259 -5.95 -5.56 -5.62
N ILE A 260 -5.10 -5.69 -4.59
CA ILE A 260 -4.78 -6.97 -3.94
C ILE A 260 -6.06 -7.64 -3.43
N THR A 261 -6.94 -6.86 -2.80
CA THR A 261 -8.25 -7.31 -2.28
C THR A 261 -9.18 -7.78 -3.41
N MET A 262 -9.23 -7.05 -4.53
CA MET A 262 -10.02 -7.45 -5.70
C MET A 262 -9.54 -8.80 -6.23
N LEU A 263 -8.24 -8.94 -6.52
CA LEU A 263 -7.67 -10.19 -7.04
C LEU A 263 -7.81 -11.35 -6.04
N ALA A 264 -7.58 -11.12 -4.75
CA ALA A 264 -7.70 -12.16 -3.73
C ALA A 264 -9.10 -12.79 -3.71
N ASN A 265 -10.15 -11.99 -3.79
CA ASN A 265 -11.52 -12.51 -3.86
C ASN A 265 -11.79 -13.28 -5.15
N MET A 266 -11.24 -12.85 -6.28
CA MET A 266 -11.34 -13.61 -7.53
C MET A 266 -10.62 -14.97 -7.44
N LEU A 267 -9.47 -15.04 -6.77
CA LEU A 267 -8.75 -16.28 -6.51
C LEU A 267 -9.52 -17.22 -5.57
N VAL A 268 -10.18 -16.69 -4.53
CA VAL A 268 -11.07 -17.47 -3.64
C VAL A 268 -12.21 -18.12 -4.43
N VAL A 269 -12.84 -17.37 -5.33
CA VAL A 269 -13.91 -17.88 -6.20
C VAL A 269 -13.37 -18.90 -7.21
N LYS A 270 -12.19 -18.66 -7.80
CA LYS A 270 -11.48 -19.65 -8.64
C LYS A 270 -11.22 -20.96 -7.90
N ALA A 271 -10.98 -20.91 -6.58
CA ALA A 271 -10.84 -22.07 -5.72
C ALA A 271 -12.18 -22.72 -5.31
N GLY A 272 -13.32 -22.27 -5.85
CA GLY A 272 -14.65 -22.82 -5.60
C GLY A 272 -15.26 -22.41 -4.25
N LEU A 273 -14.75 -21.35 -3.62
CA LEU A 273 -15.21 -20.88 -2.31
C LEU A 273 -15.90 -19.51 -2.41
N LYS A 274 -16.71 -19.18 -1.40
CA LYS A 274 -17.41 -17.89 -1.33
C LYS A 274 -16.40 -16.76 -1.07
N PRO A 275 -16.53 -15.61 -1.76
CA PRO A 275 -15.71 -14.44 -1.47
C PRO A 275 -16.07 -13.87 -0.09
N VAL A 276 -15.39 -12.80 0.32
CA VAL A 276 -15.76 -12.07 1.54
C VAL A 276 -17.15 -11.44 1.41
N ASN A 277 -17.71 -11.02 2.53
CA ASN A 277 -19.07 -10.49 2.63
C ASN A 277 -19.13 -9.00 2.26
N CYS A 278 -18.14 -8.20 2.62
CA CYS A 278 -18.11 -6.78 2.26
C CYS A 278 -16.66 -6.31 2.02
N THR A 279 -16.49 -5.36 1.10
CA THR A 279 -15.21 -4.69 0.88
C THR A 279 -15.38 -3.18 0.95
N ILE A 280 -14.45 -2.50 1.63
CA ILE A 280 -14.31 -1.04 1.64
C ILE A 280 -12.96 -0.71 1.00
N LEU A 281 -12.98 -0.07 -0.16
CA LEU A 281 -11.82 0.29 -0.95
C LEU A 281 -11.54 1.78 -0.75
N ASN A 282 -10.52 2.10 0.04
CA ASN A 282 -10.12 3.47 0.36
C ASN A 282 -9.00 3.91 -0.60
N HIS A 283 -9.16 5.06 -1.26
CA HIS A 283 -8.11 5.64 -2.10
C HIS A 283 -7.56 4.64 -3.14
N SER A 284 -8.42 3.82 -3.75
CA SER A 284 -7.99 2.85 -4.75
C SER A 284 -7.30 3.51 -5.96
N PRO A 285 -6.08 3.07 -6.33
CA PRO A 285 -5.40 3.51 -7.53
C PRO A 285 -5.90 2.81 -8.80
N TYR A 286 -6.88 1.90 -8.68
CA TYR A 286 -7.43 1.21 -9.84
C TYR A 286 -8.09 2.19 -10.81
N SER A 287 -7.61 2.24 -12.04
CA SER A 287 -8.09 3.15 -13.07
C SER A 287 -9.06 2.43 -14.01
N LEU A 288 -10.18 3.10 -14.33
CA LEU A 288 -11.22 2.57 -15.21
C LEU A 288 -11.02 2.92 -16.69
N GLU A 289 -9.96 3.68 -16.98
CA GLU A 289 -9.62 4.19 -18.31
C GLU A 289 -8.10 4.04 -18.47
N SER A 290 -7.65 3.68 -19.68
CA SER A 290 -6.25 3.72 -20.06
C SER A 290 -5.76 5.17 -20.13
N ARG A 291 -4.49 5.40 -19.76
CA ARG A 291 -3.92 6.76 -19.75
C ARG A 291 -2.82 6.89 -20.79
N SER A 292 -2.84 7.98 -21.54
CA SER A 292 -1.74 8.31 -22.47
C SER A 292 -0.39 8.42 -21.78
N ALA A 293 -0.39 8.87 -20.52
CA ALA A 293 0.80 8.95 -19.67
C ALA A 293 1.25 7.59 -19.11
N GLU A 294 0.38 6.57 -19.07
CA GLU A 294 0.80 5.19 -18.73
C GLU A 294 1.72 4.63 -19.81
N ASN A 295 1.56 5.00 -21.09
CA ASN A 295 2.43 4.55 -22.20
C ASN A 295 3.92 4.93 -22.06
N ILE A 296 4.28 5.71 -21.02
CA ILE A 296 5.68 5.99 -20.66
C ILE A 296 6.29 4.79 -19.91
N GLN A 297 5.46 3.96 -19.27
CA GLN A 297 5.86 2.73 -18.60
C GLN A 297 6.10 1.59 -19.60
N PRO A 298 6.89 0.57 -19.23
CA PRO A 298 7.13 -0.56 -20.11
C PRO A 298 5.85 -1.36 -20.42
N GLY A 299 5.75 -1.79 -21.68
CA GLY A 299 4.72 -2.71 -22.15
C GLY A 299 3.46 -2.04 -22.72
N HIS A 300 2.47 -2.88 -22.92
CA HIS A 300 1.17 -2.53 -23.46
C HIS A 300 0.11 -2.61 -22.36
N HIS A 301 -0.54 -1.49 -22.08
CA HIS A 301 -1.48 -1.40 -20.96
C HIS A 301 -2.89 -1.85 -21.34
N GLN A 302 -3.64 -2.30 -20.34
CA GLN A 302 -5.03 -2.72 -20.49
C GLN A 302 -5.90 -1.63 -21.11
N THR A 303 -6.80 -2.04 -22.00
CA THR A 303 -7.85 -1.20 -22.56
C THR A 303 -8.84 -0.74 -21.49
N ASP A 304 -9.54 0.36 -21.73
CA ASP A 304 -10.64 0.87 -20.87
C ASP A 304 -11.68 -0.22 -20.61
N LYS A 305 -12.07 -0.95 -21.68
CA LYS A 305 -13.06 -2.02 -21.60
C LYS A 305 -12.59 -3.14 -20.66
N ALA A 306 -11.35 -3.60 -20.79
CA ALA A 306 -10.80 -4.65 -19.93
C ALA A 306 -10.80 -4.24 -18.45
N ARG A 307 -10.40 -3.01 -18.16
CA ARG A 307 -10.38 -2.45 -16.80
C ARG A 307 -11.79 -2.37 -16.21
N GLN A 308 -12.76 -1.88 -16.99
CA GLN A 308 -14.16 -1.76 -16.57
C GLN A 308 -14.83 -3.13 -16.41
N ASP A 309 -14.62 -4.06 -17.33
CA ASP A 309 -15.19 -5.41 -17.26
C ASP A 309 -14.61 -6.18 -16.07
N THR A 310 -13.31 -6.08 -15.81
CA THR A 310 -12.68 -6.67 -14.62
C THR A 310 -13.30 -6.12 -13.32
N PHE A 311 -13.51 -4.81 -13.22
CA PHE A 311 -14.15 -4.21 -12.05
C PHE A 311 -15.62 -4.64 -11.91
N LYS A 312 -16.37 -4.68 -13.02
CA LYS A 312 -17.76 -5.19 -13.03
C LYS A 312 -17.81 -6.65 -12.58
N ASN A 313 -16.91 -7.49 -13.08
CA ASN A 313 -16.82 -8.89 -12.67
C ASN A 313 -16.50 -9.04 -11.17
N PHE A 314 -15.64 -8.19 -10.62
CA PHE A 314 -15.40 -8.12 -9.17
C PHE A 314 -16.67 -7.74 -8.40
N CYS A 315 -17.44 -6.75 -8.86
CA CYS A 315 -18.69 -6.44 -8.19
C CYS A 315 -19.71 -7.57 -8.34
N SER A 316 -19.79 -8.23 -9.50
CA SER A 316 -20.71 -9.35 -9.74
C SER A 316 -20.41 -10.57 -8.86
N LEU A 317 -19.15 -10.93 -8.63
CA LEU A 317 -18.82 -12.04 -7.72
C LEU A 317 -19.20 -11.71 -6.28
N MET A 318 -19.02 -10.46 -5.85
CA MET A 318 -19.45 -10.02 -4.52
C MET A 318 -20.98 -10.03 -4.41
N ALA A 319 -21.68 -9.64 -5.48
CA ALA A 319 -23.14 -9.59 -5.53
C ALA A 319 -23.83 -10.95 -5.32
N ALA A 320 -23.12 -12.08 -5.41
CA ALA A 320 -23.66 -13.40 -5.09
C ALA A 320 -24.23 -13.50 -3.66
N GLN A 321 -23.80 -12.63 -2.75
CA GLN A 321 -24.28 -12.55 -1.37
C GLN A 321 -25.17 -11.32 -1.12
N TYR A 322 -25.46 -10.52 -2.15
CA TYR A 322 -26.18 -9.25 -2.02
C TYR A 322 -27.69 -9.43 -2.04
N LYS A 323 -28.34 -8.94 -0.98
CA LYS A 323 -29.81 -8.85 -0.87
C LYS A 323 -30.31 -7.40 -0.92
N GLY A 324 -29.46 -6.44 -0.57
CA GLY A 324 -29.82 -5.03 -0.41
C GLY A 324 -30.68 -4.78 0.84
N GLY A 325 -30.87 -3.50 1.17
CA GLY A 325 -31.74 -3.08 2.27
C GLY A 325 -31.19 -3.38 3.66
N VAL A 326 -32.07 -3.88 4.54
CA VAL A 326 -31.80 -4.19 5.95
C VAL A 326 -31.85 -5.69 6.20
N LEU A 327 -31.23 -6.14 7.28
CA LEU A 327 -31.26 -7.54 7.71
C LEU A 327 -32.71 -7.97 8.00
N ASP A 328 -33.09 -9.13 7.46
CA ASP A 328 -34.42 -9.69 7.67
C ASP A 328 -34.62 -10.25 9.10
N GLU A 329 -35.88 -10.50 9.48
CA GLU A 329 -36.20 -11.02 10.81
C GLU A 329 -35.57 -12.38 11.11
N ALA A 330 -35.29 -13.21 10.09
CA ALA A 330 -34.65 -14.49 10.29
C ALA A 330 -33.17 -14.31 10.67
N ALA A 331 -32.45 -13.44 9.95
CA ALA A 331 -31.07 -13.09 10.24
C ALA A 331 -30.92 -12.43 11.63
N LEU A 332 -31.83 -11.52 11.99
CA LEU A 332 -31.85 -10.91 13.32
C LEU A 332 -32.06 -11.94 14.42
N LYS A 333 -33.05 -12.83 14.27
CA LYS A 333 -33.32 -13.90 15.24
C LYS A 333 -32.17 -14.89 15.35
N GLU A 334 -31.51 -15.22 14.24
CA GLU A 334 -30.34 -16.09 14.23
C GLU A 334 -29.20 -15.48 15.04
N MET A 335 -28.85 -14.21 14.80
CA MET A 335 -27.79 -13.54 15.54
C MET A 335 -28.14 -13.29 17.02
N GLU A 336 -29.42 -13.08 17.34
CA GLU A 336 -29.92 -13.00 18.72
C GLU A 336 -29.83 -14.36 19.42
N GLY A 337 -30.24 -15.45 18.77
CA GLY A 337 -30.11 -16.81 19.27
C GLY A 337 -28.65 -17.25 19.45
N ALA A 338 -27.75 -16.78 18.59
CA ALA A 338 -26.32 -16.95 18.72
C ALA A 338 -25.68 -15.98 19.75
N CYS A 339 -26.45 -15.15 20.44
CA CYS A 339 -25.97 -14.14 21.40
C CYS A 339 -24.98 -13.11 20.83
N THR A 340 -24.88 -12.98 19.50
CA THR A 340 -24.03 -12.00 18.82
C THR A 340 -24.57 -10.58 19.03
N LEU A 341 -25.91 -10.45 18.96
CA LEU A 341 -26.64 -9.24 19.29
C LEU A 341 -27.08 -9.22 20.76
N ARG A 342 -27.39 -8.03 21.27
CA ARG A 342 -28.06 -7.90 22.57
C ARG A 342 -29.50 -8.40 22.49
N LYS A 343 -30.13 -8.59 23.66
CA LYS A 343 -31.57 -8.86 23.76
C LYS A 343 -32.36 -7.80 22.97
N PRO A 344 -33.51 -8.15 22.36
CA PRO A 344 -34.27 -7.27 21.47
C PRO A 344 -34.55 -5.87 22.01
N SER A 345 -34.85 -5.73 23.32
CA SER A 345 -35.12 -4.43 23.96
C SER A 345 -33.94 -3.44 23.91
N ASP A 346 -32.72 -3.98 23.86
CA ASP A 346 -31.46 -3.23 23.97
C ASP A 346 -30.69 -3.21 22.64
N ASN A 347 -31.23 -3.86 21.59
CA ASN A 347 -30.59 -4.03 20.29
C ASN A 347 -30.89 -2.81 19.39
N PRO A 348 -29.89 -1.95 19.06
CA PRO A 348 -30.11 -0.77 18.23
C PRO A 348 -30.64 -1.10 16.83
N LEU A 349 -30.29 -2.29 16.30
CA LEU A 349 -30.70 -2.75 14.97
C LEU A 349 -32.23 -2.91 14.86
N ARG A 350 -32.93 -3.12 15.98
CA ARG A 350 -34.40 -3.19 16.00
C ARG A 350 -35.08 -1.83 16.14
N LYS A 351 -34.32 -0.76 16.33
CA LYS A 351 -34.83 0.59 16.61
C LYS A 351 -34.65 1.54 15.43
N ASP A 352 -33.55 1.41 14.71
CA ASP A 352 -33.20 2.30 13.60
C ASP A 352 -32.59 1.49 12.44
N ALA A 353 -33.17 1.65 11.25
CA ALA A 353 -32.72 0.99 10.02
C ALA A 353 -31.26 1.32 9.66
N LYS A 354 -30.73 2.48 10.08
CA LYS A 354 -29.33 2.87 9.84
C LYS A 354 -28.33 1.92 10.51
N PHE A 355 -28.75 1.25 11.59
CA PHE A 355 -27.92 0.27 12.31
C PHE A 355 -28.03 -1.14 11.72
N CYS A 356 -29.15 -1.43 11.06
CA CYS A 356 -29.59 -2.76 10.65
C CYS A 356 -29.32 -3.10 9.17
N ARG A 357 -28.43 -2.37 8.51
CA ARG A 357 -28.12 -2.60 7.09
C ARG A 357 -27.60 -4.00 6.84
N ASP A 358 -28.11 -4.63 5.79
CA ASP A 358 -27.48 -5.83 5.22
C ASP A 358 -26.40 -5.38 4.24
N ASN A 359 -25.14 -5.51 4.65
CA ASN A 359 -23.98 -5.14 3.84
C ASN A 359 -23.34 -6.36 3.16
N ASN A 360 -23.95 -7.54 3.24
CA ASN A 360 -23.47 -8.70 2.51
C ASN A 360 -23.50 -8.44 0.99
N GLY A 361 -22.42 -8.85 0.33
CA GLY A 361 -22.16 -8.63 -1.09
C GLY A 361 -21.85 -7.21 -1.51
N LYS A 362 -21.75 -6.22 -0.60
CA LYS A 362 -21.47 -4.82 -0.96
C LYS A 362 -19.99 -4.56 -1.27
N VAL A 363 -19.78 -3.64 -2.21
CA VAL A 363 -18.48 -3.04 -2.52
C VAL A 363 -18.60 -1.54 -2.30
N TYR A 364 -17.87 -1.02 -1.31
CA TYR A 364 -17.79 0.40 -1.02
C TYR A 364 -16.54 1.00 -1.67
N ASN A 365 -16.72 2.05 -2.47
CA ASN A 365 -15.65 2.95 -2.89
C ASN A 365 -15.64 4.18 -1.97
N TYR A 366 -14.61 4.29 -1.14
CA TYR A 366 -14.35 5.46 -0.32
C TYR A 366 -13.33 6.32 -1.07
N PHE A 367 -13.80 7.43 -1.64
CA PHE A 367 -12.99 8.28 -2.49
C PHE A 367 -12.78 9.68 -1.90
N CYS A 368 -11.59 10.23 -2.14
CA CYS A 368 -11.18 11.54 -1.68
C CYS A 368 -10.73 12.41 -2.85
N PRO A 369 -11.52 13.41 -3.26
CA PRO A 369 -11.10 14.41 -4.26
C PRO A 369 -9.83 15.16 -3.87
N ASN A 370 -9.50 15.18 -2.57
CA ASN A 370 -8.29 15.81 -2.07
C ASN A 370 -7.01 14.97 -2.22
N ASP A 371 -7.10 13.73 -2.69
CA ASP A 371 -5.95 12.82 -2.83
C ASP A 371 -4.98 13.26 -3.95
N GLY A 372 -3.76 13.64 -3.56
CA GLY A 372 -2.67 14.06 -4.45
C GLY A 372 -1.86 12.91 -5.07
N VAL A 373 -1.97 11.67 -4.60
CA VAL A 373 -1.23 10.53 -5.17
C VAL A 373 -2.07 9.86 -6.26
N VAL A 374 -3.34 9.60 -5.98
CA VAL A 374 -4.22 8.89 -6.91
C VAL A 374 -4.70 9.81 -8.04
N SER A 375 -4.57 11.13 -7.88
CA SER A 375 -4.86 12.13 -8.91
C SER A 375 -3.73 12.35 -9.93
N LEU A 376 -2.58 11.70 -9.78
CA LEU A 376 -1.48 11.79 -10.76
C LEU A 376 -1.98 11.38 -12.16
N THR A 377 -1.52 12.07 -13.19
CA THR A 377 -1.96 11.90 -14.59
C THR A 377 -1.77 10.49 -15.16
N ASN A 378 -0.81 9.73 -14.63
CA ASN A 378 -0.57 8.33 -14.96
C ASN A 378 -1.35 7.32 -14.08
N VAL A 379 -2.12 7.79 -13.10
CA VAL A 379 -2.90 6.95 -12.17
C VAL A 379 -4.40 7.21 -12.38
N GLN A 380 -4.88 8.39 -11.93
CA GLN A 380 -6.30 8.81 -11.94
C GLN A 380 -7.26 7.68 -11.53
N GLY A 381 -6.98 7.04 -10.39
CA GLY A 381 -7.75 5.92 -9.87
C GLY A 381 -9.13 6.34 -9.34
N PHE A 382 -10.06 5.39 -9.25
CA PHE A 382 -11.42 5.67 -8.79
C PHE A 382 -11.51 6.06 -7.30
N GLY A 383 -10.45 5.84 -6.51
CA GLY A 383 -10.34 6.29 -5.12
C GLY A 383 -10.05 7.78 -4.94
N TRP A 384 -9.69 8.49 -6.01
CA TRP A 384 -9.67 9.95 -6.03
C TRP A 384 -10.90 10.50 -6.76
N ARG A 385 -11.24 9.92 -7.91
CA ARG A 385 -12.27 10.44 -8.81
C ARG A 385 -13.69 10.12 -8.37
N GLY A 386 -13.90 8.95 -7.76
CA GLY A 386 -15.19 8.26 -7.78
C GLY A 386 -15.43 7.53 -9.11
N ILE A 387 -16.49 6.73 -9.16
CA ILE A 387 -16.89 5.92 -10.31
C ILE A 387 -18.08 6.62 -11.00
N PRO A 388 -17.93 7.06 -12.26
CA PRO A 388 -19.01 7.71 -12.98
C PRO A 388 -20.23 6.80 -13.18
N LYS A 389 -21.42 7.40 -13.21
CA LYS A 389 -22.72 6.73 -13.40
C LYS A 389 -22.80 5.88 -14.65
N THR A 390 -22.07 6.24 -15.70
CA THR A 390 -22.00 5.48 -16.97
C THR A 390 -21.34 4.12 -16.79
N ILE A 391 -20.43 3.97 -15.82
CA ILE A 391 -19.74 2.72 -15.48
C ILE A 391 -20.44 2.02 -14.32
N ALA A 392 -20.87 2.78 -13.30
CA ALA A 392 -21.59 2.26 -12.14
C ALA A 392 -22.99 1.73 -12.48
N ALA A 393 -23.58 2.15 -13.61
CA ALA A 393 -24.87 1.66 -14.07
C ALA A 393 -24.87 0.13 -14.19
N GLY A 394 -25.87 -0.51 -13.55
CA GLY A 394 -26.01 -1.97 -13.54
C GLY A 394 -25.24 -2.69 -12.42
N ILE A 395 -24.49 -1.98 -11.59
CA ILE A 395 -23.79 -2.56 -10.42
C ILE A 395 -24.59 -2.25 -9.15
N SER A 396 -25.58 -3.09 -8.83
CA SER A 396 -26.53 -2.82 -7.74
C SER A 396 -25.91 -2.82 -6.34
N ASN A 397 -24.76 -3.48 -6.17
CA ASN A 397 -24.06 -3.64 -4.89
C ASN A 397 -22.88 -2.66 -4.73
N LEU A 398 -22.71 -1.70 -5.64
CA LEU A 398 -21.67 -0.67 -5.54
C LEU A 398 -22.19 0.56 -4.79
N TYR A 399 -21.47 0.94 -3.74
CA TYR A 399 -21.76 2.10 -2.92
C TYR A 399 -20.56 3.04 -2.90
N GLN A 400 -20.81 4.34 -3.01
CA GLN A 400 -19.77 5.37 -3.09
C GLN A 400 -19.97 6.38 -1.98
N ARG A 401 -18.93 6.58 -1.17
CA ARG A 401 -18.90 7.59 -0.11
C ARG A 401 -17.74 8.54 -0.39
N VAL A 402 -18.06 9.83 -0.43
CA VAL A 402 -17.07 10.87 -0.67
C VAL A 402 -16.58 11.43 0.66
N PHE A 403 -15.27 11.65 0.74
CA PHE A 403 -14.60 12.31 1.86
C PHE A 403 -13.83 13.48 1.27
N TYR A 404 -14.18 14.70 1.62
CA TYR A 404 -13.50 15.89 1.11
C TYR A 404 -13.37 16.90 2.23
N GLN A 405 -12.38 17.78 2.09
CA GLN A 405 -12.06 18.78 3.10
C GLN A 405 -13.29 19.62 3.48
N HIS A 406 -13.55 19.75 4.78
CA HIS A 406 -14.72 20.46 5.35
C HIS A 406 -16.07 19.85 4.97
N GLY A 407 -16.07 18.70 4.31
CA GLY A 407 -17.28 18.02 3.85
C GLY A 407 -17.97 17.27 4.97
N GLU A 408 -19.29 17.39 5.03
CA GLU A 408 -20.10 16.59 5.94
C GLU A 408 -20.30 15.17 5.37
N VAL A 409 -19.80 14.17 6.07
CA VAL A 409 -19.89 12.76 5.71
C VAL A 409 -21.06 12.12 6.45
N GLY A 410 -21.84 11.32 5.70
CA GLY A 410 -22.93 10.52 6.26
C GLY A 410 -24.33 11.06 5.99
N LEU A 411 -24.46 12.16 5.23
CA LEU A 411 -25.76 12.64 4.77
C LEU A 411 -26.47 11.61 3.90
N ALA A 412 -27.80 11.67 3.87
CA ALA A 412 -28.60 10.83 2.98
C ALA A 412 -28.27 11.13 1.51
N PRO A 413 -28.17 10.11 0.65
CA PRO A 413 -27.84 10.31 -0.75
C PRO A 413 -28.94 11.09 -1.47
N THR A 414 -28.55 12.13 -2.21
CA THR A 414 -29.48 13.02 -2.91
C THR A 414 -29.95 12.48 -4.26
N GLY A 415 -29.24 11.47 -4.79
CA GLY A 415 -29.43 10.98 -6.17
C GLY A 415 -28.92 11.94 -7.25
N THR A 416 -28.30 13.05 -6.87
CA THR A 416 -27.71 14.03 -7.78
C THR A 416 -26.20 13.84 -7.91
N GLU A 417 -25.64 14.47 -8.92
CA GLU A 417 -24.22 14.41 -9.19
C GLU A 417 -23.40 15.20 -8.16
N PHE A 418 -22.32 14.58 -7.68
CA PHE A 418 -21.42 15.22 -6.73
C PHE A 418 -20.60 16.32 -7.42
N THR A 419 -20.57 17.47 -6.77
CA THR A 419 -19.74 18.62 -7.15
C THR A 419 -18.86 18.97 -5.96
N LEU A 420 -17.54 19.00 -6.16
CA LEU A 420 -16.60 19.41 -5.13
C LEU A 420 -16.78 20.91 -4.87
N PRO A 421 -17.03 21.34 -3.62
CA PRO A 421 -17.11 22.76 -3.30
C PRO A 421 -15.82 23.51 -3.65
N PRO A 422 -15.90 24.82 -3.99
CA PRO A 422 -14.72 25.63 -4.23
C PRO A 422 -13.78 25.65 -3.02
N ARG A 423 -12.47 25.58 -3.27
CA ARG A 423 -11.44 25.71 -2.23
C ARG A 423 -11.53 27.06 -1.53
N MET A 424 -11.29 27.06 -0.22
CA MET A 424 -11.17 28.24 0.62
C MET A 424 -9.69 28.65 0.78
N THR A 425 -9.45 29.90 1.16
CA THR A 425 -8.11 30.38 1.49
C THR A 425 -7.55 29.59 2.68
N GLY A 426 -6.38 28.96 2.50
CA GLY A 426 -5.75 28.12 3.54
C GLY A 426 -6.12 26.64 3.47
N ASP A 427 -6.93 26.23 2.50
CA ASP A 427 -7.15 24.81 2.20
C ASP A 427 -5.87 24.13 1.71
N ALA A 428 -5.86 22.80 1.80
CA ALA A 428 -4.72 22.01 1.34
C ALA A 428 -4.47 22.25 -0.16
N ASP A 429 -3.21 22.57 -0.49
CA ASP A 429 -2.76 22.65 -1.87
C ASP A 429 -1.59 21.69 -2.11
N TYR A 430 -1.79 20.81 -3.07
CA TYR A 430 -0.85 19.77 -3.51
C TYR A 430 -0.72 19.81 -5.04
N SER A 431 -1.09 20.94 -5.68
CA SER A 431 -1.07 21.08 -7.13
C SER A 431 0.37 21.12 -7.67
N SER A 432 0.82 19.98 -8.20
CA SER A 432 1.98 19.90 -9.09
C SER A 432 1.52 19.82 -10.55
N LEU A 433 2.39 20.14 -11.51
CA LEU A 433 2.13 19.97 -12.95
C LEU A 433 1.77 18.52 -13.34
N ALA A 434 2.06 17.54 -12.49
CA ALA A 434 1.77 16.13 -12.73
C ALA A 434 0.38 15.67 -12.23
N ASN A 435 -0.32 16.51 -11.47
CA ASN A 435 -1.63 16.20 -10.89
C ASN A 435 -2.78 16.68 -11.76
N THR A 436 -3.86 15.90 -11.77
CA THR A 436 -5.12 16.28 -12.41
C THR A 436 -6.04 16.89 -11.37
N ASN A 437 -6.61 18.04 -11.68
CA ASN A 437 -7.61 18.66 -10.80
C ASN A 437 -8.92 17.87 -10.83
N TYR A 438 -9.61 17.81 -9.69
CA TYR A 438 -10.94 17.22 -9.65
C TYR A 438 -11.90 18.07 -10.50
N PRO A 439 -12.77 17.46 -11.32
CA PRO A 439 -13.70 18.23 -12.15
C PRO A 439 -14.61 19.10 -11.28
N THR A 440 -14.60 20.42 -11.52
CA THR A 440 -15.40 21.42 -10.78
C THR A 440 -16.89 21.34 -11.10
N SER A 441 -17.26 20.65 -12.17
CA SER A 441 -18.63 20.26 -12.53
C SER A 441 -18.56 19.03 -13.44
N ALA A 442 -19.66 18.31 -13.61
CA ALA A 442 -19.75 17.15 -14.50
C ALA A 442 -18.80 15.98 -14.10
N SER A 443 -18.63 15.70 -12.80
CA SER A 443 -17.84 14.55 -12.32
C SER A 443 -18.39 13.20 -12.83
N GLY A 444 -19.68 13.17 -13.15
CA GLY A 444 -20.45 12.00 -13.50
C GLY A 444 -20.75 11.10 -12.30
N VAL A 445 -20.30 11.43 -11.09
CA VAL A 445 -20.36 10.55 -9.91
C VAL A 445 -21.62 10.82 -9.11
N ILE A 446 -22.41 9.77 -8.85
CA ILE A 446 -23.52 9.81 -7.90
C ILE A 446 -23.04 9.18 -6.59
N VAL A 447 -23.05 9.96 -5.51
CA VAL A 447 -22.76 9.47 -4.16
C VAL A 447 -24.01 8.80 -3.64
N ASN A 448 -23.94 7.48 -3.46
CA ASN A 448 -25.05 6.63 -3.03
C ASN A 448 -24.77 5.89 -1.70
N GLY A 449 -23.64 6.18 -1.04
CA GLY A 449 -23.35 5.66 0.30
C GLY A 449 -24.45 6.05 1.29
N GLU A 450 -24.90 5.10 2.09
CA GLU A 450 -26.11 5.28 2.88
C GLU A 450 -25.91 6.18 4.12
N GLU A 451 -26.99 6.82 4.57
CA GLU A 451 -27.03 7.83 5.65
C GLU A 451 -26.50 7.32 7.01
N LEU A 452 -25.41 7.85 7.54
CA LEU A 452 -24.86 7.37 8.81
C LEU A 452 -25.74 7.78 10.00
N PRO A 453 -25.77 7.02 11.12
CA PRO A 453 -26.50 7.43 12.31
C PRO A 453 -26.05 8.77 12.88
N GLU A 454 -24.78 9.10 12.71
CA GLU A 454 -24.12 10.32 13.16
C GLU A 454 -23.24 10.82 12.01
N THR A 455 -23.51 12.04 11.54
CA THR A 455 -22.67 12.70 10.54
C THR A 455 -21.45 13.33 11.20
N PHE A 456 -20.41 13.61 10.40
CA PHE A 456 -19.22 14.28 10.89
C PHE A 456 -18.56 15.11 9.77
N ILE A 457 -17.84 16.16 10.16
CA ILE A 457 -17.04 16.93 9.21
C ILE A 457 -15.71 16.21 8.99
N PHE A 458 -15.37 15.95 7.74
CA PHE A 458 -14.12 15.30 7.39
C PHE A 458 -12.97 16.30 7.39
N GLU A 459 -11.92 15.93 8.10
CA GLU A 459 -10.68 16.70 8.18
C GLU A 459 -9.55 15.95 7.47
N LEU A 460 -8.71 16.72 6.79
CA LEU A 460 -7.51 16.22 6.14
C LEU A 460 -6.38 15.98 7.14
N GLN A 461 -5.40 15.15 6.77
CA GLN A 461 -4.23 14.92 7.61
C GLN A 461 -3.44 16.22 7.79
N GLY A 462 -3.10 16.49 9.05
CA GLY A 462 -2.40 17.69 9.45
C GLY A 462 -3.20 18.98 9.27
N GLN A 463 -4.51 18.92 8.98
CA GLN A 463 -5.32 20.13 8.78
C GLN A 463 -5.25 21.08 9.97
N ASN A 464 -5.25 20.52 11.18
CA ASN A 464 -5.21 21.28 12.42
C ASN A 464 -3.78 21.49 12.95
N ASN A 465 -2.73 21.21 12.18
CA ASN A 465 -1.35 21.46 12.58
C ASN A 465 -1.09 22.97 12.67
N HIS A 466 -0.53 23.43 13.78
CA HIS A 466 -0.27 24.84 14.07
C HIS A 466 0.91 24.96 15.04
N PRO A 467 1.55 26.14 15.15
CA PRO A 467 2.66 26.32 16.09
C PRO A 467 2.21 26.17 17.54
N ASP A 468 2.47 25.01 18.13
CA ASP A 468 2.04 24.63 19.47
C ASP A 468 3.19 24.07 20.34
N ASN A 469 4.38 23.88 19.76
CA ASN A 469 5.54 23.20 20.35
C ASN A 469 5.28 21.74 20.76
N ASP A 470 4.24 21.07 20.23
CA ASP A 470 4.06 19.64 20.41
C ASP A 470 4.99 18.90 19.43
N PRO A 471 5.96 18.10 19.91
CA PRO A 471 6.87 17.36 19.03
C PRO A 471 6.16 16.33 18.13
N LYS A 472 4.89 15.99 18.39
CA LYS A 472 4.09 15.05 17.60
C LYS A 472 3.37 15.69 16.41
N THR A 473 3.22 17.00 16.40
CA THR A 473 2.56 17.75 15.33
C THR A 473 3.59 18.62 14.62
N SER A 474 3.26 19.08 13.41
CA SER A 474 4.09 20.07 12.72
C SER A 474 3.56 21.47 13.02
N ASP A 475 4.44 22.47 13.06
CA ASP A 475 4.03 23.87 13.20
C ASP A 475 3.31 24.41 11.95
N LYS A 476 3.32 23.66 10.84
CA LYS A 476 2.71 24.05 9.56
C LYS A 476 1.51 23.14 9.23
N PRO A 477 0.34 23.73 8.92
CA PRO A 477 -0.81 22.97 8.41
C PRO A 477 -0.45 22.04 7.26
N TYR A 478 -1.07 20.87 7.24
CA TYR A 478 -0.92 19.81 6.24
C TYR A 478 0.51 19.31 6.03
N THR A 479 1.38 19.47 7.02
CA THR A 479 2.73 18.89 6.98
C THR A 479 2.99 17.98 8.17
N ALA A 480 3.89 17.02 8.01
CA ALA A 480 4.34 16.11 9.07
C ALA A 480 5.83 16.33 9.33
N ASN A 481 6.24 16.22 10.59
CA ASN A 481 7.64 15.93 10.87
C ASN A 481 7.89 14.45 10.55
N ILE A 482 9.04 14.13 9.96
CA ILE A 482 9.42 12.74 9.73
C ILE A 482 9.72 12.13 11.10
N ASP A 483 8.96 11.10 11.48
CA ASP A 483 9.22 10.31 12.68
C ASP A 483 10.59 9.62 12.53
N PRO A 484 11.57 9.84 13.42
CA PRO A 484 12.88 9.20 13.35
C PRO A 484 12.84 7.67 13.36
N ASP A 485 11.77 7.09 13.91
CA ASP A 485 11.56 5.64 14.00
C ASP A 485 10.71 5.09 12.83
N SER A 486 10.15 5.98 11.98
CA SER A 486 9.42 5.59 10.77
C SER A 486 10.36 5.20 9.62
N PRO A 487 9.92 4.29 8.72
CA PRO A 487 10.62 4.02 7.48
C PRO A 487 11.04 5.26 6.67
N ASP A 488 10.24 6.33 6.72
CA ASP A 488 10.49 7.56 5.98
C ASP A 488 11.82 8.23 6.37
N ALA A 489 12.30 8.04 7.60
CA ALA A 489 13.56 8.60 8.06
C ALA A 489 14.77 8.05 7.27
N TYR A 490 14.88 6.73 7.16
CA TYR A 490 16.00 6.12 6.43
C TYR A 490 15.85 6.26 4.92
N ILE A 491 14.63 6.34 4.40
CA ILE A 491 14.37 6.58 2.97
C ILE A 491 14.85 7.99 2.60
N SER A 492 14.42 9.00 3.38
CA SER A 492 14.83 10.40 3.21
C SER A 492 16.35 10.56 3.29
N TYR A 493 16.96 9.91 4.27
CA TYR A 493 18.41 9.93 4.45
C TYR A 493 19.14 9.33 3.23
N SER A 494 18.74 8.15 2.78
CA SER A 494 19.42 7.45 1.68
C SER A 494 19.25 8.21 0.35
N ALA A 495 18.07 8.77 0.10
CA ALA A 495 17.82 9.60 -1.08
C ALA A 495 18.66 10.89 -1.07
N LYS A 496 18.86 11.52 0.09
CA LYS A 496 19.75 12.68 0.24
C LYS A 496 21.21 12.31 0.03
N ALA A 497 21.65 11.17 0.56
CA ALA A 497 23.01 10.69 0.37
C ALA A 497 23.33 10.48 -1.11
N HIS A 498 22.38 9.94 -1.87
CA HIS A 498 22.53 9.74 -3.31
C HIS A 498 22.57 11.03 -4.13
N THR A 499 21.87 12.08 -3.68
CA THR A 499 21.59 13.28 -4.50
C THR A 499 22.47 14.47 -4.16
N ILE A 500 22.84 14.61 -2.89
CA ILE A 500 23.64 15.74 -2.42
C ILE A 500 25.09 15.54 -2.86
N LYS A 501 25.63 16.53 -3.57
CA LYS A 501 27.01 16.49 -4.07
C LYS A 501 28.00 16.32 -2.91
N LEU A 502 28.87 15.32 -3.04
CA LEU A 502 30.01 15.09 -2.14
C LEU A 502 31.08 16.19 -2.25
N THR A 503 31.01 17.02 -3.29
CA THR A 503 31.96 18.09 -3.56
C THR A 503 31.30 19.46 -3.43
N GLN A 504 32.04 20.41 -2.87
CA GLN A 504 31.68 21.82 -2.85
C GLN A 504 32.71 22.62 -3.64
N SER A 505 32.26 23.71 -4.28
CA SER A 505 33.14 24.61 -5.01
C SER A 505 32.93 26.05 -4.57
N ALA A 506 34.01 26.82 -4.55
CA ALA A 506 33.95 28.28 -4.42
C ALA A 506 35.05 28.93 -5.24
N THR A 507 34.78 30.18 -5.61
CA THR A 507 35.67 30.99 -6.43
C THR A 507 36.32 32.06 -5.56
N TYR A 508 37.65 32.13 -5.61
CA TYR A 508 38.46 33.07 -4.84
C TYR A 508 39.29 33.95 -5.77
N ALA A 509 39.60 35.16 -5.34
CA ALA A 509 40.56 36.00 -6.05
C ALA A 509 41.97 35.41 -5.93
N VAL A 510 42.71 35.33 -7.04
CA VAL A 510 44.10 34.84 -7.04
C VAL A 510 45.01 35.92 -6.43
N ASN A 511 45.76 35.55 -5.40
CA ASN A 511 46.63 36.47 -4.66
C ASN A 511 47.92 36.81 -5.44
N SER A 512 48.69 37.78 -4.95
CA SER A 512 49.88 38.30 -5.62
C SER A 512 50.95 37.24 -5.90
N TYR A 513 51.10 36.25 -5.01
CA TYR A 513 52.07 35.15 -5.19
C TYR A 513 51.57 34.10 -6.18
N GLN A 514 50.31 33.71 -6.08
CA GLN A 514 49.70 32.76 -7.02
C GLN A 514 49.66 33.33 -8.45
N ARG A 515 49.47 34.65 -8.63
CA ARG A 515 49.44 35.33 -9.95
C ARG A 515 50.73 35.19 -10.77
N ILE A 516 51.83 34.74 -10.16
CA ILE A 516 53.10 34.49 -10.85
C ILE A 516 52.95 33.29 -11.80
N SER A 517 52.30 32.21 -11.36
CA SER A 517 52.13 30.96 -12.11
C SER A 517 50.68 30.69 -12.56
N TRP A 518 49.68 31.21 -11.84
CA TRP A 518 48.26 30.93 -12.08
C TRP A 518 47.66 31.92 -13.07
N ARG A 519 47.79 31.61 -14.37
CA ARG A 519 47.12 32.32 -15.47
C ARG A 519 45.74 31.70 -15.76
N PRO A 520 44.77 32.46 -16.31
CA PRO A 520 43.51 31.90 -16.76
C PRO A 520 43.73 30.69 -17.68
N GLY A 521 43.03 29.58 -17.39
CA GLY A 521 43.21 28.27 -18.03
C GLY A 521 44.12 27.31 -17.27
N HIS A 522 44.86 27.77 -16.26
CA HIS A 522 45.67 26.89 -15.41
C HIS A 522 44.81 25.97 -14.56
N VAL A 523 45.16 24.68 -14.54
CA VAL A 523 44.58 23.67 -13.65
C VAL A 523 45.62 23.36 -12.59
N LEU A 524 45.24 23.48 -11.32
CA LEU A 524 46.17 23.33 -10.20
C LEU A 524 46.85 21.95 -10.20
N THR A 525 48.15 21.93 -9.94
CA THR A 525 48.93 20.68 -9.81
C THR A 525 48.63 19.97 -8.47
N PRO A 526 48.99 18.69 -8.30
CA PRO A 526 48.82 17.98 -7.04
C PRO A 526 49.43 18.70 -5.82
N GLU A 527 50.60 19.32 -5.99
CA GLU A 527 51.26 20.10 -4.95
C GLU A 527 50.48 21.37 -4.60
N GLU A 528 49.98 22.08 -5.62
CA GLU A 528 49.15 23.29 -5.45
C GLU A 528 47.82 22.97 -4.77
N LEU A 529 47.18 21.86 -5.14
CA LEU A 529 45.98 21.36 -4.46
C LEU A 529 46.26 21.02 -3.00
N LYS A 530 47.43 20.43 -2.69
CA LYS A 530 47.83 20.11 -1.32
C LYS A 530 48.05 21.37 -0.48
N ILE A 531 48.65 22.42 -1.05
CA ILE A 531 48.84 23.71 -0.40
C ILE A 531 47.47 24.34 -0.08
N GLU A 532 46.58 24.44 -1.07
CA GLU A 532 45.23 24.98 -0.85
C GLU A 532 44.43 24.13 0.14
N SER A 533 44.64 22.81 0.17
CA SER A 533 43.99 21.92 1.12
C SER A 533 44.41 22.22 2.57
N ILE A 534 45.70 22.48 2.80
CA ILE A 534 46.23 22.82 4.12
C ILE A 534 45.73 24.20 4.57
N ASP A 535 45.83 25.20 3.70
CA ASP A 535 45.44 26.58 4.00
C ASP A 535 43.95 26.67 4.38
N ARG A 536 43.12 25.95 3.64
CA ARG A 536 41.66 25.97 3.79
C ARG A 536 41.12 24.92 4.74
N LYS A 537 41.96 23.99 5.20
CA LYS A 537 41.58 22.85 6.06
C LYS A 537 40.48 21.97 5.44
N VAL A 538 40.51 21.79 4.12
CA VAL A 538 39.58 20.95 3.35
C VAL A 538 40.36 20.10 2.34
N THR A 539 39.79 19.03 1.82
CA THR A 539 40.48 18.19 0.81
C THR A 539 40.17 18.70 -0.59
N VAL A 540 40.99 19.61 -1.13
CA VAL A 540 40.84 20.16 -2.48
C VAL A 540 41.25 19.12 -3.51
N ILE A 541 40.34 18.78 -4.41
CA ILE A 541 40.52 17.74 -5.44
C ILE A 541 40.66 18.32 -6.85
N ARG A 542 40.27 19.58 -7.05
CA ARG A 542 40.40 20.28 -8.34
C ARG A 542 40.46 21.78 -8.13
N GLY A 543 41.29 22.47 -8.91
CA GLY A 543 41.34 23.91 -8.97
C GLY A 543 41.51 24.36 -10.40
N VAL A 544 40.69 25.32 -10.85
CA VAL A 544 40.80 25.89 -12.20
C VAL A 544 40.80 27.40 -12.12
N VAL A 545 41.79 28.01 -12.75
CA VAL A 545 41.94 29.47 -12.81
C VAL A 545 41.14 30.00 -13.99
N THR A 546 40.24 30.94 -13.74
CA THR A 546 39.37 31.59 -14.74
C THR A 546 39.46 33.11 -14.62
N GLY A 547 38.72 33.85 -15.46
CA GLY A 547 38.73 35.31 -15.49
C GLY A 547 39.76 35.89 -16.47
N SER A 548 40.21 37.11 -16.23
CA SER A 548 41.14 37.82 -17.11
C SER A 548 42.52 37.96 -16.46
N ASN A 549 43.55 38.31 -17.24
CA ASN A 549 44.89 38.56 -16.71
C ASN A 549 44.92 39.69 -15.66
N ALA A 550 43.99 40.65 -15.73
CA ALA A 550 43.85 41.73 -14.75
C ALA A 550 43.16 41.26 -13.46
N PHE A 551 42.16 40.39 -13.58
CA PHE A 551 41.36 39.86 -12.48
C PHE A 551 41.22 38.33 -12.55
N PRO A 552 42.30 37.58 -12.29
CA PRO A 552 42.25 36.13 -12.25
C PRO A 552 41.56 35.66 -10.97
N ASN A 553 40.68 34.67 -11.13
CA ASN A 553 40.00 33.97 -10.04
C ASN A 553 40.35 32.48 -10.10
N VAL A 554 40.34 31.80 -8.97
CA VAL A 554 40.49 30.35 -8.90
C VAL A 554 39.21 29.74 -8.35
N THR A 555 38.61 28.82 -9.10
CA THR A 555 37.52 27.98 -8.61
C THR A 555 38.12 26.70 -8.07
N LEU A 556 38.07 26.54 -6.75
CA LEU A 556 38.49 25.33 -6.07
C LEU A 556 37.28 24.45 -5.83
N THR A 557 37.45 23.15 -6.00
CA THR A 557 36.48 22.11 -5.68
C THR A 557 37.12 21.15 -4.69
N TRP A 558 36.46 20.93 -3.56
CA TRP A 558 36.93 20.07 -2.49
C TRP A 558 35.87 19.07 -2.07
N LEU A 559 36.31 17.98 -1.45
CA LEU A 559 35.42 17.02 -0.80
C LEU A 559 34.88 17.64 0.49
N ARG A 560 33.55 17.57 0.65
CA ARG A 560 32.87 17.97 1.87
C ARG A 560 33.23 16.99 2.99
N SER A 561 33.26 17.47 4.23
CA SER A 561 33.52 16.57 5.36
C SER A 561 32.33 15.62 5.58
N ARG A 562 32.61 14.44 6.15
CA ARG A 562 31.57 13.48 6.49
C ARG A 562 30.55 14.06 7.47
N GLU A 563 30.99 14.88 8.41
CA GLU A 563 30.14 15.55 9.40
C GLU A 563 29.16 16.55 8.75
N GLU A 564 29.62 17.36 7.79
CA GLU A 564 28.75 18.26 7.04
C GLU A 564 27.71 17.51 6.22
N LEU A 565 28.12 16.44 5.54
CA LEU A 565 27.22 15.57 4.78
C LEU A 565 26.21 14.88 5.69
N GLU A 566 26.64 14.33 6.82
CA GLU A 566 25.74 13.67 7.79
C GLU A 566 24.67 14.62 8.32
N LYS A 567 25.05 15.85 8.63
CA LYS A 567 24.11 16.88 9.10
C LYS A 567 23.06 17.21 8.04
N GLU A 568 23.45 17.27 6.77
CA GLU A 568 22.51 17.52 5.69
C GLU A 568 21.62 16.31 5.39
N TRP A 569 22.18 15.11 5.35
CA TRP A 569 21.41 13.88 5.09
C TRP A 569 20.37 13.61 6.19
N ARG A 570 20.69 13.95 7.44
CA ARG A 570 19.76 13.85 8.59
C ARG A 570 18.72 14.96 8.66
N LYS A 571 18.89 16.06 7.93
CA LYS A 571 17.98 17.20 8.04
C LYS A 571 16.58 16.78 7.60
N ALA A 572 15.64 16.63 8.52
CA ALA A 572 14.24 16.37 8.20
C ALA A 572 13.50 17.71 8.11
N ASP A 573 13.25 18.18 6.89
CA ASP A 573 12.30 19.27 6.68
C ASP A 573 10.87 18.69 6.75
N PRO A 574 9.88 19.41 7.32
CA PRO A 574 8.50 18.93 7.34
C PRO A 574 8.00 18.61 5.93
N VAL A 575 7.38 17.44 5.77
CA VAL A 575 6.90 16.92 4.49
C VAL A 575 5.41 17.23 4.35
N GLY A 576 4.99 17.69 3.19
CA GLY A 576 3.57 17.91 2.91
C GLY A 576 2.80 16.60 2.81
N TYR A 577 1.63 16.52 3.46
CA TYR A 577 0.72 15.40 3.29
C TYR A 577 0.08 15.44 1.90
N SER A 578 0.23 14.35 1.14
CA SER A 578 -0.46 14.15 -0.14
C SER A 578 -1.95 13.87 0.00
N GLN A 579 -2.44 13.72 1.24
CA GLN A 579 -3.83 13.39 1.59
C GLN A 579 -4.31 12.04 1.06
N HIS A 580 -3.39 11.17 0.67
CA HIS A 580 -3.68 9.81 0.18
C HIS A 580 -4.14 8.85 1.29
N SER A 581 -3.83 9.15 2.55
CA SER A 581 -4.19 8.32 3.70
C SER A 581 -5.25 8.95 4.59
N SER A 582 -5.82 10.10 4.21
CA SER A 582 -6.67 10.89 5.10
C SER A 582 -7.93 10.17 5.56
N ILE A 583 -8.50 9.30 4.73
CA ILE A 583 -9.67 8.50 5.14
C ILE A 583 -9.29 7.48 6.22
N VAL A 584 -8.17 6.75 6.07
CA VAL A 584 -7.76 5.70 7.01
C VAL A 584 -7.10 6.25 8.27
N ALA A 585 -6.48 7.43 8.17
CA ALA A 585 -5.89 8.17 9.28
C ALA A 585 -6.91 9.03 10.04
N SER A 586 -8.12 9.22 9.52
CA SER A 586 -9.17 10.00 10.18
C SER A 586 -9.54 9.39 11.53
N GLU A 587 -9.77 10.25 12.52
CA GLU A 587 -10.33 9.86 13.81
C GLU A 587 -11.79 9.35 13.68
N PHE A 588 -12.56 9.96 12.77
CA PHE A 588 -13.99 9.73 12.66
C PHE A 588 -14.38 8.72 11.60
N ALA A 589 -13.66 8.63 10.47
CA ALA A 589 -14.08 7.73 9.39
C ALA A 589 -14.18 6.25 9.83
N PRO A 590 -13.23 5.68 10.61
CA PRO A 590 -13.35 4.29 11.06
C PRO A 590 -14.54 4.06 12.02
N SER A 591 -14.81 5.01 12.92
CA SER A 591 -15.83 4.91 13.97
C SER A 591 -17.25 5.27 13.52
N HIS A 592 -17.39 6.23 12.60
CA HIS A 592 -18.68 6.77 12.17
C HIS A 592 -19.11 6.23 10.82
N ALA A 593 -18.18 5.92 9.90
CA ALA A 593 -18.49 5.39 8.58
C ALA A 593 -18.17 3.90 8.44
N MET A 594 -16.90 3.50 8.56
CA MET A 594 -16.46 2.13 8.27
C MET A 594 -17.24 1.11 9.11
N ALA A 595 -17.34 1.31 10.43
CA ALA A 595 -18.08 0.39 11.32
C ALA A 595 -19.55 0.13 10.93
N TYR A 596 -20.20 1.08 10.24
CA TYR A 596 -21.59 0.95 9.79
C TYR A 596 -21.73 0.38 8.38
N ASP A 597 -20.67 0.47 7.58
CA ASP A 597 -20.61 -0.08 6.21
C ASP A 597 -20.02 -1.50 6.18
N LEU A 598 -19.51 -2.02 7.32
CA LEU A 598 -19.19 -3.45 7.49
C LEU A 598 -20.44 -4.33 7.49
N ALA A 599 -20.36 -5.52 6.90
CA ALA A 599 -21.31 -6.60 7.12
C ALA A 599 -21.14 -7.16 8.55
N ILE A 600 -22.26 -7.43 9.20
CA ILE A 600 -22.31 -8.01 10.54
C ILE A 600 -22.93 -9.40 10.47
N GLY A 601 -22.44 -10.30 11.32
CA GLY A 601 -22.96 -11.65 11.45
C GLY A 601 -22.12 -12.47 12.40
N GLN A 602 -22.27 -13.79 12.34
CA GLN A 602 -21.51 -14.68 13.21
C GLN A 602 -20.03 -14.75 12.79
N CYS A 603 -19.13 -14.76 13.79
CA CYS A 603 -17.73 -15.13 13.64
C CYS A 603 -17.40 -16.24 14.65
N ARG A 604 -17.37 -17.48 14.18
CA ARG A 604 -16.98 -18.65 14.96
C ARG A 604 -15.47 -18.80 15.03
N SER A 605 -14.74 -18.29 14.03
CA SER A 605 -13.28 -18.32 13.96
C SER A 605 -12.60 -17.78 15.22
N PHE A 606 -13.17 -16.73 15.83
CA PHE A 606 -12.59 -16.08 17.00
C PHE A 606 -12.42 -17.03 18.19
N ASP A 607 -13.45 -17.84 18.49
CA ASP A 607 -13.42 -18.78 19.62
C ASP A 607 -13.08 -20.22 19.20
N PHE A 608 -12.98 -20.49 17.89
CA PHE A 608 -12.72 -21.83 17.37
C PHE A 608 -11.40 -22.39 17.90
N LYS A 609 -11.43 -23.65 18.35
CA LYS A 609 -10.32 -24.33 19.04
C LYS A 609 -9.77 -23.50 20.21
N ALA A 610 -10.66 -22.90 21.01
CA ALA A 610 -10.35 -22.10 22.18
C ALA A 610 -9.45 -20.88 21.88
N GLY A 611 -9.65 -20.26 20.72
CA GLY A 611 -8.91 -19.11 20.21
C GLY A 611 -7.68 -19.46 19.38
N LYS A 612 -7.26 -20.74 19.36
CA LYS A 612 -6.00 -21.09 18.66
C LYS A 612 -6.09 -20.88 17.15
N PHE A 613 -7.28 -21.08 16.59
CA PHE A 613 -7.49 -20.81 15.17
C PHE A 613 -7.34 -19.32 14.86
N TRP A 614 -7.90 -18.44 15.69
CA TRP A 614 -7.75 -16.99 15.54
C TRP A 614 -6.29 -16.52 15.62
N GLU A 615 -5.53 -17.02 16.59
CA GLU A 615 -4.09 -16.74 16.69
C GLU A 615 -3.33 -17.20 15.43
N ASP A 616 -3.66 -18.39 14.91
CA ASP A 616 -3.05 -18.89 13.68
C ASP A 616 -3.36 -17.99 12.46
N LEU A 617 -4.56 -17.39 12.40
CA LEU A 617 -4.93 -16.43 11.35
C LEU A 617 -4.13 -15.12 11.47
N LEU A 618 -3.95 -14.59 12.69
CA LEU A 618 -3.12 -13.41 12.94
C LEU A 618 -1.67 -13.65 12.47
N HIS A 619 -1.09 -14.80 12.83
CA HIS A 619 0.26 -15.17 12.36
C HIS A 619 0.32 -15.39 10.85
N ARG A 620 -0.73 -15.93 10.21
CA ARG A 620 -0.75 -16.13 8.76
C ARG A 620 -0.82 -14.82 7.99
N ALA A 621 -1.54 -13.83 8.53
CA ALA A 621 -1.73 -12.52 7.93
C ALA A 621 -0.44 -11.68 7.90
N ASP A 622 0.50 -11.91 8.81
CA ASP A 622 1.82 -11.25 8.80
C ASP A 622 2.89 -12.11 8.12
N TRP A 623 3.39 -11.63 6.98
CA TRP A 623 4.42 -12.33 6.20
C TRP A 623 5.79 -12.37 6.86
N ARG A 624 6.01 -11.49 7.83
CA ARG A 624 7.25 -11.33 8.59
C ARG A 624 7.27 -12.22 9.83
N ASP A 625 6.12 -12.80 10.19
CA ASP A 625 5.98 -13.52 11.45
C ASP A 625 6.66 -14.91 11.35
N PRO A 626 7.64 -15.22 12.21
CA PRO A 626 8.27 -16.55 12.23
C PRO A 626 7.29 -17.69 12.58
N LEU A 627 6.17 -17.38 13.24
CA LEU A 627 5.10 -18.33 13.56
C LEU A 627 4.11 -18.51 12.39
N ASN A 628 4.30 -17.80 11.27
CA ASN A 628 3.50 -18.00 10.07
C ASN A 628 3.62 -19.45 9.57
N LYS A 629 2.48 -20.14 9.46
CA LYS A 629 2.43 -21.54 9.06
C LYS A 629 2.54 -21.74 7.55
N ASN A 630 2.47 -20.67 6.75
CA ASN A 630 2.73 -20.73 5.32
C ASN A 630 4.26 -20.83 5.07
N PRO A 631 4.77 -21.96 4.53
CA PRO A 631 6.20 -22.14 4.29
C PRO A 631 6.75 -21.18 3.24
N ASP A 632 5.95 -20.87 2.22
CA ASP A 632 6.33 -19.97 1.13
C ASP A 632 6.49 -18.53 1.61
N ALA A 633 5.59 -18.08 2.50
CA ALA A 633 5.71 -16.75 3.11
C ALA A 633 7.00 -16.62 3.93
N LYS A 634 7.33 -17.66 4.71
CA LYS A 634 8.57 -17.70 5.50
C LYS A 634 9.81 -17.73 4.61
N GLU A 635 9.81 -18.55 3.56
CA GLU A 635 10.93 -18.63 2.63
C GLU A 635 11.11 -17.30 1.89
N TYR A 636 10.02 -16.71 1.42
CA TYR A 636 10.06 -15.40 0.78
C TYR A 636 10.59 -14.32 1.72
N TYR A 637 10.13 -14.24 2.98
CA TYR A 637 10.65 -13.26 3.93
C TYR A 637 12.11 -13.51 4.32
N ARG A 638 12.56 -14.77 4.32
CA ARG A 638 13.94 -15.15 4.62
C ARG A 638 14.89 -14.80 3.48
N SER A 639 14.56 -15.17 2.25
CA SER A 639 15.49 -15.19 1.12
C SER A 639 15.11 -14.31 -0.07
N GLY A 640 13.88 -13.78 -0.12
CA GLY A 640 13.32 -13.09 -1.29
C GLY A 640 12.82 -14.04 -2.38
N LYS A 641 12.93 -15.37 -2.19
CA LYS A 641 12.49 -16.36 -3.18
C LYS A 641 10.97 -16.54 -3.13
N LEU A 642 10.34 -16.33 -4.27
CA LEU A 642 8.91 -16.62 -4.47
C LEU A 642 8.69 -18.10 -4.80
N PRO A 643 7.50 -18.66 -4.49
CA PRO A 643 7.09 -20.00 -4.95
C PRO A 643 7.27 -20.13 -6.45
N LEU A 644 7.98 -21.18 -6.86
CA LEU A 644 8.41 -21.30 -8.25
C LEU A 644 7.22 -21.56 -9.18
N ASP A 645 6.41 -22.56 -8.85
CA ASP A 645 5.38 -23.10 -9.73
C ASP A 645 4.05 -22.33 -9.63
N GLU A 646 3.79 -21.68 -8.50
CA GLU A 646 2.54 -20.99 -8.20
C GLU A 646 2.62 -19.48 -8.46
N THR A 647 3.82 -18.90 -8.46
CA THR A 647 4.00 -17.44 -8.50
C THR A 647 5.05 -17.02 -9.51
N LYS A 648 6.32 -17.39 -9.28
CA LYS A 648 7.46 -16.81 -10.00
C LYS A 648 7.40 -17.07 -11.51
N ARG A 649 7.03 -18.29 -11.93
CA ARG A 649 6.98 -18.64 -13.35
C ARG A 649 5.96 -17.83 -14.16
N TYR A 650 5.02 -17.16 -13.50
CA TYR A 650 3.99 -16.35 -14.15
C TYR A 650 4.36 -14.87 -14.31
N MET A 651 5.60 -14.48 -14.00
CA MET A 651 6.13 -13.17 -14.40
C MET A 651 5.93 -12.96 -15.91
N ASN A 652 5.31 -11.84 -16.28
CA ASN A 652 4.80 -11.46 -17.61
C ASN A 652 3.78 -12.42 -18.25
N LYS A 653 3.11 -13.28 -17.47
CA LYS A 653 2.14 -14.26 -17.97
C LYS A 653 0.77 -14.20 -17.28
N PRO A 654 0.09 -13.05 -17.31
CA PRO A 654 -1.23 -12.88 -16.69
C PRO A 654 -2.25 -13.91 -17.20
N ASP A 655 -2.25 -14.20 -18.50
CA ASP A 655 -3.23 -15.08 -19.13
C ASP A 655 -3.11 -16.56 -18.71
N GLU A 656 -1.98 -16.97 -18.13
CA GLU A 656 -1.75 -18.35 -17.68
C GLU A 656 -2.24 -18.61 -16.25
N VAL A 657 -2.34 -17.58 -15.39
CA VAL A 657 -2.58 -17.76 -13.95
C VAL A 657 -3.76 -16.97 -13.41
N LEU A 658 -4.09 -15.82 -14.01
CA LEU A 658 -5.17 -15.00 -13.50
C LEU A 658 -6.52 -15.71 -13.66
N PRO A 659 -7.47 -15.46 -12.75
CA PRO A 659 -8.85 -15.90 -12.94
C PRO A 659 -9.48 -15.34 -14.22
N GLU A 660 -10.34 -16.10 -14.91
CA GLU A 660 -10.98 -15.68 -16.17
C GLU A 660 -11.79 -14.37 -16.05
N ASN A 661 -12.27 -14.06 -14.85
CA ASN A 661 -12.96 -12.82 -14.54
C ASN A 661 -12.04 -11.59 -14.47
N VAL A 662 -10.71 -11.77 -14.55
CA VAL A 662 -9.76 -10.70 -14.86
C VAL A 662 -9.59 -10.64 -16.38
N VAL A 663 -10.19 -9.62 -17.01
CA VAL A 663 -10.09 -9.44 -18.46
C VAL A 663 -8.77 -8.74 -18.77
N ASN A 664 -7.91 -9.37 -19.58
CA ASN A 664 -6.59 -8.85 -19.94
C ASN A 664 -6.43 -8.44 -21.42
N GLN A 665 -7.39 -7.70 -21.96
CA GLN A 665 -7.23 -7.09 -23.28
C GLN A 665 -6.39 -5.81 -23.17
N TYR A 666 -5.26 -5.73 -23.88
CA TYR A 666 -4.34 -4.58 -23.89
C TYR A 666 -4.23 -3.90 -25.27
N ASN A 667 -3.84 -2.63 -25.25
CA ASN A 667 -3.63 -1.82 -26.45
C ASN A 667 -2.48 -2.39 -27.30
N HIS A 668 -2.52 -2.25 -28.63
CA HIS A 668 -1.45 -2.72 -29.53
C HIS A 668 -1.10 -4.22 -29.42
N ALA A 669 -2.03 -5.06 -28.94
CA ALA A 669 -1.83 -6.52 -28.89
C ALA A 669 -1.57 -7.18 -30.25
N THR A 670 -1.95 -6.52 -31.34
CA THR A 670 -1.69 -6.99 -32.70
C THR A 670 -1.29 -5.83 -33.59
N GLU A 671 -0.19 -5.99 -34.32
CA GLU A 671 0.26 -5.10 -35.37
C GLU A 671 0.03 -5.71 -36.75
N PHE A 672 -0.33 -4.89 -37.74
CA PHE A 672 -0.50 -5.34 -39.12
C PHE A 672 0.68 -4.88 -39.96
N LYS A 673 1.49 -5.83 -40.43
CA LYS A 673 2.56 -5.54 -41.37
C LYS A 673 1.98 -5.46 -42.78
N PRO A 674 2.08 -4.30 -43.47
CA PRO A 674 1.56 -4.17 -44.82
C PRO A 674 2.31 -5.10 -45.77
N SER A 675 1.58 -5.91 -46.52
CA SER A 675 2.19 -6.76 -47.55
C SER A 675 2.56 -5.92 -48.77
N ARG A 676 3.74 -6.20 -49.35
CA ARG A 676 4.13 -5.65 -50.66
C ARG A 676 3.40 -6.33 -51.83
N ASP A 677 2.75 -7.46 -51.57
CA ASP A 677 1.89 -8.19 -52.50
C ASP A 677 0.43 -8.11 -52.04
N LEU A 678 -0.40 -7.43 -52.83
CA LEU A 678 -1.83 -7.22 -52.57
C LEU A 678 -2.62 -8.53 -52.52
N SER A 679 -2.13 -9.62 -53.11
CA SER A 679 -2.80 -10.93 -53.10
C SER A 679 -2.64 -11.70 -51.80
N VAL A 680 -1.61 -11.39 -51.00
CA VAL A 680 -1.27 -12.08 -49.74
C VAL A 680 -1.95 -11.43 -48.52
N GLY A 681 -2.36 -10.16 -48.64
CA GLY A 681 -2.97 -9.38 -47.55
C GLY A 681 -1.97 -9.01 -46.43
N ASN A 682 -2.38 -8.12 -45.53
CA ASN A 682 -1.53 -7.70 -44.40
C ASN A 682 -1.34 -8.86 -43.40
N GLN A 683 -0.14 -9.00 -42.87
CA GLN A 683 0.15 -10.03 -41.86
C GLN A 683 -0.07 -9.48 -40.46
N ALA A 684 -0.90 -10.16 -39.66
CA ALA A 684 -1.08 -9.86 -38.24
C ALA A 684 0.08 -10.46 -37.43
N ILE A 685 0.72 -9.64 -36.60
CA ILE A 685 1.79 -10.01 -35.68
C ILE A 685 1.27 -9.78 -34.26
N THR A 686 1.26 -10.82 -33.43
CA THR A 686 0.91 -10.71 -32.02
C THR A 686 2.08 -10.12 -31.25
N ASN A 687 1.83 -9.04 -30.52
CA ASN A 687 2.82 -8.43 -29.63
C ASN A 687 2.73 -9.06 -28.24
N LEU A 688 3.85 -9.16 -27.53
CA LEU A 688 3.83 -9.47 -26.10
C LEU A 688 3.28 -8.27 -25.33
N GLN A 689 2.61 -8.52 -24.21
CA GLN A 689 2.19 -7.43 -23.34
C GLN A 689 3.41 -6.69 -22.75
N TRP A 690 4.50 -7.40 -22.48
CA TRP A 690 5.79 -6.81 -22.09
C TRP A 690 6.92 -7.52 -22.82
N ASP A 691 7.90 -6.73 -23.25
CA ASP A 691 9.11 -7.27 -23.88
C ASP A 691 9.89 -8.18 -22.92
N MET A 692 10.50 -9.21 -23.49
CA MET A 692 11.44 -10.07 -22.76
C MET A 692 12.71 -9.28 -22.42
N PRO A 693 13.19 -9.32 -21.16
CA PRO A 693 14.42 -8.64 -20.78
C PRO A 693 15.64 -9.19 -21.52
N LYS A 694 16.62 -8.36 -21.80
CA LYS A 694 17.85 -8.83 -22.46
C LYS A 694 18.63 -9.74 -21.52
N ALA A 695 19.04 -10.92 -22.02
CA ALA A 695 19.93 -11.81 -21.28
C ALA A 695 21.27 -11.13 -20.99
N LYS A 696 21.74 -11.23 -19.74
CA LYS A 696 23.03 -10.67 -19.31
C LYS A 696 24.17 -11.61 -19.65
N SER A 697 25.31 -11.10 -20.11
CA SER A 697 26.54 -11.89 -20.33
C SER A 697 27.23 -12.23 -19.00
N ASP A 698 28.16 -13.20 -19.00
CA ASP A 698 28.93 -13.52 -17.78
C ASP A 698 29.76 -12.33 -17.31
N ALA A 699 30.32 -11.54 -18.24
CA ALA A 699 31.01 -10.31 -17.89
C ALA A 699 30.07 -9.28 -17.23
N ALA A 700 28.82 -9.17 -17.69
CA ALA A 700 27.82 -8.29 -17.09
C ALA A 700 27.31 -8.79 -15.72
N LEU A 701 27.40 -10.09 -15.43
CA LEU A 701 27.09 -10.66 -14.11
C LEU A 701 28.30 -10.68 -13.16
N ALA A 702 29.52 -10.65 -13.70
CA ALA A 702 30.77 -10.61 -12.95
C ALA A 702 31.18 -9.19 -12.55
N LYS A 703 30.76 -8.18 -13.33
CA LYS A 703 30.88 -6.78 -12.95
C LYS A 703 29.99 -6.52 -11.74
N ARG A 704 30.65 -6.34 -10.59
CA ARG A 704 30.11 -5.54 -9.49
C ARG A 704 30.21 -4.07 -9.92
N ASP A 705 29.47 -3.69 -10.97
CA ASP A 705 29.30 -2.27 -11.28
C ASP A 705 28.73 -1.58 -10.04
#